data_AF-A0A2U8E0V9-F1
#
_entry.id   AF-A0A2U8E0V9-F1
#
_cell.length_a   1.000
_cell.length_b   1.000
_cell.length_c   1.000
_cell.angle_alpha   90.00
_cell.angle_beta   90.00
_cell.angle_gamma   90.00
#
_symmetry.space_group_name_H-M   'P 1'
#
loop_
_entity.id
_entity.type
_entity.pdbx_description
1 polymer ?
#
loop_
_entity_poly.entity_id
_entity_poly.type
_entity_poly.pdbx_seq_one_letter_code
_entity_poly.pdbx_strand_id
1 'polypeptide(L)'
;MHNTIIQDLGVLLLAAGVAGIVCKRFGLSVIVGYLIAGIIIGPHTSPVVFIHDEARIKELSELGLVFVMFSIGLELSLSKIGRMGFATLAATALGAFFMLQFTLLLGWFLNWSTMMSLFVAAMLMVSSSAVISKIMQELKLNHDRAAQMALAITVVEDVVAVIMLTVLSASVTSGGEGGGGVGMVLGVMGAFVVLLIMAGLLLMPRVLRKLEKKNDPEIQTIIVVGLLLLCAFLTVKAGYSMAMGAFLFGAVVAEIKQKIAIEKDFGGIKYIFSSVFFVSIGMLIDLRMLGEVWLTVVLLGAFSLFVRPIACGFALVIVGIPPRQARRGGLLLTPLGEFTFIIAQAGVTAAILPASFYPVAVGLSILTVLATPILNRFADPILNFMDKVEPRFVTRAIAAYHGWLQDIQTRRSGRPMFQLIRGRLPTLVIEILLVSGLLIFSGRILTELEVSFADTISPETLGYIFWCVVGVLVLIPLVAVWRNLSAIAMIIGEGLGGSPDTPARLQSRALTGVLKAAAAVGVAYWLYALLPLKTLPGWGWAIIGVGAVAVMVVFSNKLIYWYSSWESSVQEVLAEDSRAPSQVREEARVALDRSLGEWDVGLDDCVVPRGAEYTGRTLAELAIPTRFGCSILEVERNGHVITATDSGLRLYPGDKLLLLGQQEQIDSARAFFERVAEAQGRSGDDSPDDNEEADGVFGGSVLETFVMPECERAGKTLAELRISQATGVRVAGIRRGTEQIVNPISSTRLLAGDCLLVVGTIVELREFRNWVVSAGA
;
A
#
# COMPACT_ATOMS: atom_id res chain seq x y z
N MET A 1 43.40 -26.47 -2.18
CA MET A 1 41.96 -26.37 -2.42
C MET A 1 41.34 -24.99 -2.10
N HIS A 2 42.08 -23.98 -1.61
CA HIS A 2 41.53 -22.65 -1.28
C HIS A 2 41.52 -21.62 -2.44
N ASN A 3 42.22 -21.87 -3.56
CA ASN A 3 42.38 -20.88 -4.63
C ASN A 3 41.23 -20.85 -5.67
N THR A 4 40.22 -21.71 -5.54
CA THR A 4 39.18 -21.87 -6.58
C THR A 4 38.06 -20.83 -6.48
N ILE A 5 37.55 -20.51 -5.28
CA ILE A 5 36.41 -19.57 -5.15
C ILE A 5 36.76 -18.15 -5.61
N ILE A 6 37.94 -17.64 -5.24
CA ILE A 6 38.38 -16.29 -5.66
C ILE A 6 38.57 -16.24 -7.18
N GLN A 7 39.14 -17.30 -7.75
CA GLN A 7 39.30 -17.44 -9.20
C GLN A 7 37.93 -17.49 -9.89
N ASP A 8 37.02 -18.35 -9.41
CA ASP A 8 35.66 -18.52 -9.95
C ASP A 8 34.91 -17.19 -9.94
N LEU A 9 34.91 -16.49 -8.79
CA LEU A 9 34.27 -15.18 -8.64
C LEU A 9 34.91 -14.10 -9.52
N GLY A 10 36.25 -14.08 -9.61
CA GLY A 10 36.98 -13.14 -10.45
C GLY A 10 36.68 -13.32 -11.95
N VAL A 11 36.70 -14.57 -12.43
CA VAL A 11 36.33 -14.91 -13.81
C VAL A 11 34.88 -14.56 -14.08
N LEU A 12 33.98 -14.91 -13.16
CA LEU A 12 32.56 -14.59 -13.24
C LEU A 12 32.34 -13.10 -13.44
N LEU A 13 32.89 -12.26 -12.54
CA LEU A 13 32.67 -10.81 -12.56
C LEU A 13 33.29 -10.14 -13.80
N LEU A 14 34.47 -10.59 -14.24
CA LEU A 14 35.09 -10.09 -15.47
C LEU A 14 34.27 -10.45 -16.70
N ALA A 15 33.82 -11.71 -16.81
CA ALA A 15 32.95 -12.14 -17.90
C ALA A 15 31.63 -11.36 -17.91
N ALA A 16 31.02 -11.15 -16.74
CA ALA A 16 29.81 -10.35 -16.57
C ALA A 16 30.02 -8.91 -17.06
N GLY A 17 31.12 -8.27 -16.66
CA GLY A 17 31.48 -6.91 -17.05
C GLY A 17 31.66 -6.76 -18.56
N VAL A 18 32.43 -7.66 -19.18
CA VAL A 18 32.66 -7.65 -20.64
C VAL A 18 31.35 -7.88 -21.39
N ALA A 19 30.59 -8.93 -21.06
CA ALA A 19 29.34 -9.23 -21.74
C ALA A 19 28.28 -8.14 -21.52
N GLY A 20 28.25 -7.53 -20.32
CA GLY A 20 27.41 -6.39 -20.00
C GLY A 20 27.71 -5.15 -20.85
N ILE A 21 28.99 -4.82 -21.04
CA ILE A 21 29.42 -3.71 -21.93
C ILE A 21 28.97 -3.98 -23.37
N VAL A 22 29.17 -5.20 -23.86
CA VAL A 22 28.76 -5.62 -25.21
C VAL A 22 27.25 -5.48 -25.36
N CYS A 23 26.46 -6.04 -24.44
CA CYS A 23 25.00 -5.96 -24.47
C CYS A 23 24.49 -4.52 -24.40
N LYS A 24 25.07 -3.68 -23.54
CA LYS A 24 24.72 -2.26 -23.44
C LYS A 24 24.97 -1.52 -24.76
N ARG A 25 26.05 -1.85 -25.48
CA ARG A 25 26.38 -1.27 -26.79
C ARG A 25 25.35 -1.64 -27.87
N PHE A 26 24.75 -2.83 -27.78
CA PHE A 26 23.65 -3.27 -28.66
C PHE A 26 22.27 -2.82 -28.20
N GLY A 27 22.15 -2.03 -27.13
CA GLY A 27 20.85 -1.63 -26.60
C GLY A 27 20.09 -2.78 -25.94
N LEU A 28 20.77 -3.85 -25.50
CA LEU A 28 20.17 -4.91 -24.70
C LEU A 28 20.26 -4.60 -23.19
N SER A 29 19.50 -5.34 -22.38
CA SER A 29 19.63 -5.29 -20.92
C SER A 29 20.95 -5.90 -20.47
N VAL A 30 21.56 -5.36 -19.41
CA VAL A 30 22.81 -5.88 -18.85
C VAL A 30 22.64 -7.30 -18.29
N ILE A 31 21.44 -7.62 -17.78
CA ILE A 31 21.07 -8.96 -17.27
C ILE A 31 21.22 -10.02 -18.37
N VAL A 32 20.84 -9.70 -19.61
CA VAL A 32 21.03 -10.60 -20.76
C VAL A 32 22.51 -10.88 -20.99
N GLY A 33 23.36 -9.86 -20.81
CA GLY A 33 24.82 -10.01 -20.87
C GLY A 33 25.35 -10.94 -19.78
N TYR A 34 24.84 -10.84 -18.55
CA TYR A 34 25.23 -11.72 -17.45
C TYR A 34 24.86 -13.19 -17.74
N LEU A 35 23.66 -13.45 -18.26
CA LEU A 35 23.24 -14.79 -18.66
C LEU A 35 24.15 -15.35 -19.77
N ILE A 36 24.44 -14.56 -20.80
CA ILE A 36 25.34 -14.97 -21.90
C ILE A 36 26.74 -15.25 -21.38
N ALA A 37 27.26 -14.39 -20.49
CA ALA A 37 28.56 -14.64 -19.84
C ALA A 37 28.56 -15.98 -19.12
N GLY A 38 27.51 -16.29 -18.38
CA GLY A 38 27.35 -17.56 -17.69
C GLY A 38 27.31 -18.75 -18.63
N ILE A 39 26.54 -18.66 -19.71
CA ILE A 39 26.49 -19.70 -20.74
C ILE A 39 27.88 -19.94 -21.33
N ILE A 40 28.65 -18.87 -21.59
CA ILE A 40 29.99 -18.96 -22.18
C ILE A 40 31.00 -19.58 -21.21
N ILE A 41 31.01 -19.19 -19.94
CA ILE A 41 31.99 -19.69 -18.96
C ILE A 41 31.55 -20.98 -18.24
N GLY A 42 30.30 -21.38 -18.44
CA GLY A 42 29.67 -22.50 -17.77
C GLY A 42 30.21 -23.87 -18.21
N PRO A 43 30.02 -24.90 -17.37
CA PRO A 43 30.53 -26.25 -17.62
C PRO A 43 29.97 -26.92 -18.88
N HIS A 44 28.82 -26.46 -19.38
CA HIS A 44 28.09 -27.11 -20.48
C HIS A 44 28.52 -26.66 -21.89
N THR A 45 29.19 -25.52 -22.04
CA THR A 45 29.38 -24.86 -23.36
C THR A 45 30.83 -24.71 -23.80
N SER A 46 31.77 -24.49 -22.86
CA SER A 46 33.14 -24.09 -23.19
C SER A 46 34.11 -25.27 -23.33
N PRO A 47 35.05 -25.26 -24.31
CA PRO A 47 36.22 -26.16 -24.31
C PRO A 47 37.23 -25.82 -23.19
N VAL A 48 37.12 -24.63 -22.56
CA VAL A 48 37.91 -24.20 -21.40
C VAL A 48 36.94 -23.98 -20.25
N VAL A 49 36.66 -25.03 -19.49
CA VAL A 49 35.76 -24.93 -18.33
C VAL A 49 36.55 -24.32 -17.17
N PHE A 50 36.17 -23.12 -16.74
CA PHE A 50 36.82 -22.44 -15.62
C PHE A 50 36.23 -22.85 -14.26
N ILE A 51 34.95 -23.22 -14.23
CA ILE A 51 34.21 -23.55 -13.00
C ILE A 51 33.51 -24.90 -13.22
N HIS A 52 33.95 -25.94 -12.50
CA HIS A 52 33.46 -27.33 -12.71
C HIS A 52 32.38 -27.77 -11.71
N ASP A 53 32.20 -27.05 -10.61
CA ASP A 53 31.45 -27.55 -9.46
C ASP A 53 30.04 -26.97 -9.42
N GLU A 54 29.06 -27.76 -9.88
CA GLU A 54 27.65 -27.37 -9.87
C GLU A 54 27.14 -27.02 -8.46
N ALA A 55 27.67 -27.64 -7.41
CA ALA A 55 27.28 -27.33 -6.04
C ALA A 55 27.71 -25.90 -5.67
N ARG A 56 28.95 -25.49 -6.00
CA ARG A 56 29.41 -24.11 -5.79
C ARG A 56 28.65 -23.10 -6.65
N ILE A 57 28.33 -23.45 -7.90
CA ILE A 57 27.51 -22.61 -8.78
C ILE A 57 26.14 -22.38 -8.13
N LYS A 58 25.54 -23.43 -7.56
CA LYS A 58 24.27 -23.35 -6.85
C LYS A 58 24.37 -22.48 -5.60
N GLU A 59 25.38 -22.66 -4.75
CA GLU A 59 25.62 -21.83 -3.56
C GLU A 59 25.81 -20.34 -3.92
N LEU A 60 26.60 -20.04 -4.95
CA LEU A 60 26.78 -18.68 -5.47
C LEU A 60 25.46 -18.10 -6.00
N SER A 61 24.65 -18.92 -6.68
CA SER A 61 23.34 -18.49 -7.17
C SER A 61 22.38 -18.21 -6.02
N GLU A 62 22.36 -19.01 -4.96
CA GLU A 62 21.49 -18.81 -3.80
C GLU A 62 21.89 -17.55 -3.01
N LEU A 63 23.19 -17.32 -2.84
CA LEU A 63 23.70 -16.11 -2.21
C LEU A 63 23.38 -14.87 -3.06
N GLY A 64 23.59 -14.93 -4.38
CA GLY A 64 23.21 -13.86 -5.29
C GLY A 64 21.69 -13.58 -5.26
N LEU A 65 20.87 -14.63 -5.21
CA LEU A 65 19.41 -14.55 -5.13
C LEU A 65 18.97 -13.79 -3.88
N VAL A 66 19.60 -14.01 -2.72
CA VAL A 66 19.28 -13.27 -1.47
C VAL A 66 19.44 -11.77 -1.68
N PHE A 67 20.55 -11.30 -2.26
CA PHE A 67 20.77 -9.88 -2.49
C PHE A 67 19.87 -9.30 -3.59
N VAL A 68 19.55 -10.08 -4.62
CA VAL A 68 18.59 -9.66 -5.66
C VAL A 68 17.20 -9.51 -5.05
N MET A 69 16.71 -10.51 -4.31
CA MET A 69 15.40 -10.46 -3.63
C MET A 69 15.33 -9.33 -2.60
N PHE A 70 16.40 -9.10 -1.86
CA PHE A 70 16.50 -7.94 -0.96
C PHE A 70 16.38 -6.62 -1.71
N SER A 71 17.10 -6.47 -2.83
CA SER A 71 17.02 -5.24 -3.63
C SER A 71 15.62 -5.00 -4.18
N ILE A 72 14.91 -6.05 -4.62
CA ILE A 72 13.53 -5.92 -5.07
C ILE A 72 12.64 -5.51 -3.91
N GLY A 73 12.80 -6.15 -2.75
CA GLY A 73 12.11 -5.77 -1.52
C GLY A 73 12.35 -4.30 -1.16
N LEU A 74 13.59 -3.80 -1.31
CA LEU A 74 13.95 -2.41 -1.04
C LEU A 74 13.28 -1.42 -2.01
N GLU A 75 13.11 -1.80 -3.27
CA GLU A 75 12.38 -1.00 -4.27
C GLU A 75 10.88 -0.93 -3.97
N LEU A 76 10.33 -1.99 -3.36
CA LEU A 76 8.94 -2.10 -2.94
C LEU A 76 8.68 -1.38 -1.62
N SER A 77 8.11 -0.18 -1.67
CA SER A 77 7.51 0.40 -0.48
C SER A 77 6.04 0.02 -0.37
N LEU A 78 5.67 -0.56 0.77
CA LEU A 78 4.30 -0.87 1.19
C LEU A 78 3.42 0.39 1.14
N SER A 79 4.01 1.53 1.51
CA SER A 79 3.39 2.85 1.37
C SER A 79 3.01 3.20 -0.09
N LYS A 80 3.88 2.91 -1.08
CA LYS A 80 3.59 3.17 -2.51
C LYS A 80 2.50 2.24 -3.02
N ILE A 81 2.50 0.97 -2.60
CA ILE A 81 1.44 0.01 -2.97
C ILE A 81 0.07 0.52 -2.49
N GLY A 82 -0.01 1.07 -1.28
CA GLY A 82 -1.23 1.71 -0.78
C GLY A 82 -1.71 2.89 -1.63
N ARG A 83 -0.79 3.65 -2.23
CA ARG A 83 -1.07 4.83 -3.09
C ARG A 83 -1.44 4.49 -4.54
N MET A 84 -1.08 3.30 -5.04
CA MET A 84 -1.37 2.88 -6.41
C MET A 84 -2.87 2.75 -6.73
N GLY A 85 -3.73 2.82 -5.72
CA GLY A 85 -5.18 2.80 -5.86
C GLY A 85 -5.72 1.38 -6.03
N PHE A 86 -6.95 1.17 -5.55
CA PHE A 86 -7.62 -0.13 -5.62
C PHE A 86 -7.73 -0.66 -7.06
N ALA A 87 -7.85 0.25 -8.04
CA ALA A 87 -7.90 -0.07 -9.46
C ALA A 87 -6.66 -0.87 -9.92
N THR A 88 -5.46 -0.37 -9.65
CA THR A 88 -4.20 -1.04 -10.05
C THR A 88 -4.06 -2.40 -9.39
N LEU A 89 -4.35 -2.49 -8.08
CA LEU A 89 -4.31 -3.75 -7.34
C LEU A 89 -5.30 -4.77 -7.90
N ALA A 90 -6.54 -4.35 -8.17
CA ALA A 90 -7.56 -5.20 -8.76
C ALA A 90 -7.18 -5.65 -10.18
N ALA A 91 -6.61 -4.76 -10.99
CA ALA A 91 -6.15 -5.09 -12.34
C ALA A 91 -5.02 -6.12 -12.30
N THR A 92 -4.04 -5.98 -11.41
CA THR A 92 -2.98 -6.97 -11.25
C THR A 92 -3.53 -8.32 -10.79
N ALA A 93 -4.41 -8.34 -9.78
CA ALA A 93 -5.00 -9.56 -9.27
C ALA A 93 -5.86 -10.28 -10.32
N LEU A 94 -6.67 -9.55 -11.09
CA LEU A 94 -7.47 -10.09 -12.19
C LEU A 94 -6.57 -10.57 -13.34
N GLY A 95 -5.52 -9.82 -13.69
CA GLY A 95 -4.56 -10.23 -14.72
C GLY A 95 -3.86 -11.54 -14.36
N ALA A 96 -3.37 -11.65 -13.13
CA ALA A 96 -2.78 -12.88 -12.58
C ALA A 96 -3.80 -14.04 -12.55
N PHE A 97 -5.04 -13.77 -12.14
CA PHE A 97 -6.12 -14.75 -12.13
C PHE A 97 -6.40 -15.30 -13.54
N PHE A 98 -6.60 -14.42 -14.52
CA PHE A 98 -6.84 -14.85 -15.90
C PHE A 98 -5.64 -15.63 -16.47
N MET A 99 -4.41 -15.15 -16.23
CA MET A 99 -3.22 -15.86 -16.69
C MET A 99 -3.09 -17.25 -16.08
N LEU A 100 -3.43 -17.39 -14.79
CA LEU A 100 -3.50 -18.67 -14.11
C LEU A 100 -4.54 -19.58 -14.76
N GLN A 101 -5.77 -19.12 -14.98
CA GLN A 101 -6.82 -19.93 -15.59
C GLN A 101 -6.46 -20.40 -17.00
N PHE A 102 -5.92 -19.51 -17.84
CA PHE A 102 -5.48 -19.88 -19.19
C PHE A 102 -4.34 -20.90 -19.17
N THR A 103 -3.41 -20.75 -18.22
CA THR A 103 -2.28 -21.69 -18.10
C THR A 103 -2.72 -23.04 -17.53
N LEU A 104 -3.68 -23.07 -16.59
CA LEU A 104 -4.30 -24.33 -16.13
C LEU A 104 -5.03 -25.04 -17.26
N LEU A 105 -5.76 -24.30 -18.10
CA LEU A 105 -6.42 -24.85 -19.27
C LEU A 105 -5.40 -25.44 -20.26
N LEU A 106 -4.31 -24.71 -20.53
CA LEU A 106 -3.20 -25.21 -21.35
C LEU A 106 -2.59 -26.49 -20.74
N GLY A 107 -2.35 -26.49 -19.42
CA GLY A 107 -1.83 -27.63 -18.69
C GLY A 107 -2.74 -28.85 -18.79
N TRP A 108 -4.06 -28.66 -18.72
CA TRP A 108 -5.04 -29.73 -18.94
C TRP A 108 -4.93 -30.32 -20.36
N PHE A 109 -4.81 -29.48 -21.39
CA PHE A 109 -4.61 -29.96 -22.78
C PHE A 109 -3.26 -30.68 -22.98
N LEU A 110 -2.23 -30.28 -22.25
CA LEU A 110 -0.88 -30.87 -22.31
C LEU A 110 -0.67 -32.02 -21.30
N ASN A 111 -1.73 -32.45 -20.58
CA ASN A 111 -1.68 -33.46 -19.52
C ASN A 111 -0.64 -33.17 -18.41
N TRP A 112 -0.44 -31.89 -18.07
CA TRP A 112 0.38 -31.49 -16.92
C TRP A 112 -0.36 -31.72 -15.61
N SER A 113 0.39 -32.01 -14.55
CA SER A 113 -0.17 -32.01 -13.20
C SER A 113 -0.65 -30.60 -12.81
N THR A 114 -1.62 -30.51 -11.91
CA THR A 114 -2.11 -29.23 -11.40
C THR A 114 -0.96 -28.40 -10.81
N MET A 115 -0.08 -29.03 -10.03
CA MET A 115 1.07 -28.36 -9.42
C MET A 115 2.05 -27.84 -10.48
N MET A 116 2.38 -28.65 -11.49
CA MET A 116 3.20 -28.20 -12.63
C MET A 116 2.57 -27.00 -13.33
N SER A 117 1.27 -27.05 -13.59
CA SER A 117 0.53 -25.96 -14.24
C SER A 117 0.51 -24.67 -13.41
N LEU A 118 0.44 -24.79 -12.07
CA LEU A 118 0.52 -23.64 -11.16
C LEU A 118 1.92 -23.01 -11.15
N PHE A 119 2.99 -23.81 -11.20
CA PHE A 119 4.35 -23.28 -11.36
C PHE A 119 4.51 -22.58 -12.71
N VAL A 120 4.03 -23.16 -13.81
CA VAL A 120 4.08 -22.52 -15.13
C VAL A 120 3.24 -21.24 -15.16
N ALA A 121 2.07 -21.23 -14.54
CA ALA A 121 1.25 -20.02 -14.39
C ALA A 121 2.01 -18.92 -13.64
N ALA A 122 2.66 -19.27 -12.53
CA ALA A 122 3.47 -18.35 -11.74
C ALA A 122 4.67 -17.79 -12.52
N MET A 123 5.32 -18.61 -13.36
CA MET A 123 6.38 -18.14 -14.26
C MET A 123 5.87 -17.10 -15.27
N LEU A 124 4.67 -17.32 -15.83
CA LEU A 124 4.14 -16.51 -16.93
C LEU A 124 3.32 -15.29 -16.47
N MET A 125 3.01 -15.16 -15.18
CA MET A 125 2.17 -14.08 -14.66
C MET A 125 2.95 -12.79 -14.32
N VAL A 126 4.28 -12.80 -14.33
CA VAL A 126 5.13 -11.68 -13.85
C VAL A 126 5.84 -10.98 -15.02
N SER A 127 5.74 -9.65 -15.10
CA SER A 127 6.44 -8.85 -16.12
C SER A 127 7.80 -8.32 -15.67
N SER A 128 8.64 -7.92 -16.63
CA SER A 128 9.88 -7.17 -16.36
C SER A 128 9.64 -5.65 -16.33
N SER A 129 9.74 -5.03 -15.15
CA SER A 129 9.67 -3.57 -14.99
C SER A 129 10.81 -2.84 -15.73
N ALA A 130 12.02 -3.38 -15.70
CA ALA A 130 13.20 -2.79 -16.35
C ALA A 130 13.05 -2.69 -17.89
N VAL A 131 12.52 -3.75 -18.51
CA VAL A 131 12.31 -3.79 -19.97
C VAL A 131 11.19 -2.84 -20.38
N ILE A 132 10.09 -2.82 -19.62
CA ILE A 132 8.95 -1.92 -19.89
C ILE A 132 9.38 -0.46 -19.74
N SER A 133 10.13 -0.12 -18.69
CA SER A 133 10.66 1.24 -18.47
C SER A 133 11.52 1.70 -19.65
N LYS A 134 12.38 0.80 -20.17
CA LYS A 134 13.19 1.08 -21.36
C LYS A 134 12.34 1.31 -22.61
N ILE A 135 11.36 0.47 -22.87
CA ILE A 135 10.43 0.61 -24.00
C ILE A 135 9.66 1.94 -23.88
N MET A 136 9.25 2.30 -22.67
CA MET A 136 8.55 3.57 -22.40
C MET A 136 9.42 4.77 -22.74
N GLN A 137 10.71 4.74 -22.39
CA GLN A 137 11.67 5.79 -22.74
C GLN A 137 11.93 5.86 -24.25
N GLU A 138 12.16 4.72 -24.90
CA GLU A 138 12.44 4.63 -26.34
C GLU A 138 11.25 5.08 -27.20
N LEU A 139 10.03 4.70 -26.82
CA LEU A 139 8.80 5.06 -27.52
C LEU A 139 8.20 6.39 -27.03
N LYS A 140 8.87 7.11 -26.12
CA LYS A 140 8.44 8.38 -25.51
C LYS A 140 7.05 8.30 -24.84
N LEU A 141 6.73 7.16 -24.25
CA LEU A 141 5.46 6.89 -23.56
C LEU A 141 5.46 7.30 -22.07
N ASN A 142 6.47 8.04 -21.59
CA ASN A 142 6.62 8.39 -20.16
C ASN A 142 5.40 9.14 -19.57
N HIS A 143 4.66 9.86 -20.40
CA HIS A 143 3.45 10.61 -20.02
C HIS A 143 2.15 9.87 -20.36
N ASP A 144 2.24 8.68 -20.95
CA ASP A 144 1.09 7.86 -21.29
C ASP A 144 0.56 7.17 -20.02
N ARG A 145 -0.72 7.39 -19.71
CA ARG A 145 -1.36 6.83 -18.51
C ARG A 145 -1.36 5.30 -18.50
N ALA A 146 -1.53 4.65 -19.65
CA ALA A 146 -1.50 3.20 -19.75
C ALA A 146 -0.08 2.66 -19.52
N ALA A 147 0.95 3.37 -19.95
CA ALA A 147 2.35 2.99 -19.71
C ALA A 147 2.74 3.17 -18.24
N GLN A 148 2.36 4.28 -17.61
CA GLN A 148 2.56 4.49 -16.17
C GLN A 148 1.81 3.44 -15.34
N MET A 149 0.59 3.08 -15.74
CA MET A 149 -0.19 2.04 -15.08
C MET A 149 0.43 0.65 -15.28
N ALA A 150 0.96 0.34 -16.47
CA ALA A 150 1.67 -0.91 -16.71
C ALA A 150 2.90 -1.04 -15.79
N LEU A 151 3.69 0.03 -15.63
CA LEU A 151 4.78 0.04 -14.65
C LEU A 151 4.28 -0.16 -13.22
N ALA A 152 3.20 0.52 -12.82
CA ALA A 152 2.61 0.32 -11.50
C ALA A 152 2.15 -1.13 -11.27
N ILE A 153 1.56 -1.77 -12.30
CA ILE A 153 1.15 -3.17 -12.26
C ILE A 153 2.36 -4.08 -12.04
N THR A 154 3.50 -3.85 -12.72
CA THR A 154 4.69 -4.70 -12.55
C THR A 154 5.21 -4.74 -11.12
N VAL A 155 5.18 -3.61 -10.42
CA VAL A 155 5.58 -3.53 -9.00
C VAL A 155 4.69 -4.41 -8.12
N VAL A 156 3.38 -4.44 -8.41
CA VAL A 156 2.44 -5.32 -7.69
C VAL A 156 2.59 -6.78 -8.13
N GLU A 157 2.93 -7.03 -9.41
CA GLU A 157 3.20 -8.38 -9.92
C GLU A 157 4.40 -9.02 -9.20
N ASP A 158 5.45 -8.26 -8.89
CA ASP A 158 6.61 -8.75 -8.13
C ASP A 158 6.19 -9.22 -6.72
N VAL A 159 5.28 -8.51 -6.07
CA VAL A 159 4.69 -8.94 -4.79
C VAL A 159 3.88 -10.23 -4.97
N VAL A 160 3.05 -10.30 -6.00
CA VAL A 160 2.28 -11.51 -6.33
C VAL A 160 3.21 -12.69 -6.63
N ALA A 161 4.32 -12.46 -7.32
CA ALA A 161 5.33 -13.46 -7.65
C ALA A 161 5.92 -14.08 -6.39
N VAL A 162 6.30 -13.26 -5.40
CA VAL A 162 6.86 -13.73 -4.13
C VAL A 162 5.82 -14.47 -3.29
N ILE A 163 4.58 -13.97 -3.25
CA ILE A 163 3.48 -14.68 -2.60
C ILE A 163 3.30 -16.06 -3.24
N MET A 164 3.20 -16.12 -4.57
CA MET A 164 3.03 -17.37 -5.31
C MET A 164 4.20 -18.32 -5.11
N LEU A 165 5.44 -17.84 -5.24
CA LEU A 165 6.64 -18.63 -5.00
C LEU A 165 6.61 -19.27 -3.62
N THR A 166 6.16 -18.52 -2.61
CA THR A 166 6.08 -19.02 -1.24
C THR A 166 4.96 -20.03 -1.08
N VAL A 167 3.75 -19.73 -1.56
CA VAL A 167 2.61 -20.66 -1.47
C VAL A 167 2.95 -21.98 -2.15
N LEU A 168 3.52 -21.91 -3.35
CA LEU A 168 3.92 -23.09 -4.10
C LEU A 168 5.01 -23.86 -3.36
N SER A 169 6.09 -23.19 -2.91
CA SER A 169 7.16 -23.85 -2.14
C SER A 169 6.66 -24.50 -0.84
N ALA A 170 5.80 -23.81 -0.09
CA ALA A 170 5.23 -24.34 1.15
C ALA A 170 4.31 -25.55 0.90
N SER A 171 3.56 -25.54 -0.20
CA SER A 171 2.72 -26.68 -0.59
C SER A 171 3.53 -27.92 -0.99
N VAL A 172 4.78 -27.74 -1.45
CA VAL A 172 5.71 -28.86 -1.68
C VAL A 172 6.20 -29.44 -0.35
N THR A 173 6.70 -28.58 0.55
CA THR A 173 7.34 -29.01 1.80
C THR A 173 6.35 -29.66 2.78
N SER A 174 5.06 -29.29 2.71
CA SER A 174 4.01 -29.83 3.59
C SER A 174 3.46 -31.20 3.15
N GLY A 175 3.96 -31.77 2.04
CA GLY A 175 3.80 -33.18 1.71
C GLY A 175 2.36 -33.70 1.67
N GLY A 176 1.36 -32.91 1.25
CA GLY A 176 -0.01 -33.37 0.96
C GLY A 176 -0.83 -33.99 2.11
N GLU A 177 -0.23 -34.30 3.26
CA GLU A 177 -0.85 -35.01 4.39
C GLU A 177 -1.33 -34.07 5.50
N GLY A 178 -0.93 -32.79 5.45
CA GLY A 178 -1.52 -31.75 6.29
C GLY A 178 -2.90 -31.39 5.76
N GLY A 179 -3.97 -32.06 6.24
CA GLY A 179 -5.38 -31.86 5.88
C GLY A 179 -5.96 -30.45 6.10
N GLY A 180 -5.15 -29.41 6.25
CA GLY A 180 -5.56 -28.03 6.13
C GLY A 180 -5.72 -27.66 4.66
N GLY A 181 -6.92 -27.24 4.25
CA GLY A 181 -7.13 -26.71 2.89
C GLY A 181 -6.18 -25.53 2.59
N VAL A 182 -6.06 -25.17 1.31
CA VAL A 182 -5.20 -24.05 0.82
C VAL A 182 -5.36 -22.76 1.66
N GLY A 183 -6.56 -22.51 2.19
CA GLY A 183 -6.83 -21.39 3.10
C GLY A 183 -6.07 -21.43 4.43
N MET A 184 -5.78 -22.61 4.98
CA MET A 184 -4.98 -22.76 6.20
C MET A 184 -3.50 -22.48 5.92
N VAL A 185 -2.95 -22.98 4.80
CA VAL A 185 -1.57 -22.69 4.38
C VAL A 185 -1.39 -21.19 4.13
N LEU A 186 -2.34 -20.57 3.41
CA LEU A 186 -2.36 -19.12 3.20
C LEU A 186 -2.51 -18.34 4.51
N GLY A 187 -3.34 -18.82 5.44
CA GLY A 187 -3.52 -18.20 6.75
C GLY A 187 -2.23 -18.24 7.58
N VAL A 188 -1.60 -19.40 7.71
CA VAL A 188 -0.32 -19.58 8.43
C VAL A 188 0.79 -18.74 7.78
N MET A 189 0.90 -18.77 6.45
CA MET A 189 1.91 -18.00 5.72
C MET A 189 1.67 -16.50 5.82
N GLY A 190 0.43 -16.02 5.64
CA GLY A 190 0.08 -14.61 5.81
C GLY A 190 0.39 -14.11 7.21
N ALA A 191 0.13 -14.96 8.21
CA ALA A 191 0.43 -14.67 9.59
C ALA A 191 1.95 -14.61 9.86
N PHE A 192 2.75 -15.48 9.24
CA PHE A 192 4.21 -15.41 9.26
C PHE A 192 4.76 -14.13 8.64
N VAL A 193 4.25 -13.78 7.46
CA VAL A 193 4.64 -12.57 6.72
C VAL A 193 4.37 -11.33 7.55
N VAL A 194 3.16 -11.21 8.11
CA VAL A 194 2.80 -10.08 8.98
C VAL A 194 3.67 -10.05 10.22
N LEU A 195 3.96 -11.20 10.85
CA LEU A 195 4.86 -11.27 11.98
C LEU A 195 6.26 -10.77 11.62
N LEU A 196 6.84 -11.22 10.51
CA LEU A 196 8.18 -10.85 10.09
C LEU A 196 8.26 -9.37 9.71
N ILE A 197 7.29 -8.86 8.94
CA ILE A 197 7.20 -7.44 8.61
C ILE A 197 7.07 -6.62 9.90
N MET A 198 6.16 -6.98 10.81
CA MET A 198 5.94 -6.24 12.04
C MET A 198 7.16 -6.28 12.96
N ALA A 199 7.78 -7.44 13.13
CA ALA A 199 9.01 -7.58 13.89
C ALA A 199 10.14 -6.74 13.27
N GLY A 200 10.25 -6.75 11.94
CA GLY A 200 11.18 -5.92 11.19
C GLY A 200 10.94 -4.43 11.40
N LEU A 201 9.71 -3.95 11.23
CA LEU A 201 9.33 -2.55 11.43
C LEU A 201 9.51 -2.09 12.88
N LEU A 202 9.43 -3.00 13.85
CA LEU A 202 9.60 -2.71 15.27
C LEU A 202 11.08 -2.73 15.70
N LEU A 203 11.85 -3.68 15.18
CA LEU A 203 13.25 -3.90 15.54
C LEU A 203 14.17 -2.95 14.78
N MET A 204 13.96 -2.81 13.47
CA MET A 204 14.87 -2.11 12.57
C MET A 204 15.07 -0.63 12.93
N PRO A 205 14.02 0.18 13.16
CA PRO A 205 14.21 1.58 13.56
C PRO A 205 14.95 1.71 14.88
N ARG A 206 14.77 0.77 15.82
CA ARG A 206 15.46 0.78 17.11
C ARG A 206 16.93 0.42 16.99
N VAL A 207 17.24 -0.59 16.16
CA VAL A 207 18.62 -0.97 15.87
C VAL A 207 19.34 0.19 15.19
N LEU A 208 18.74 0.77 14.15
CA LEU A 208 19.33 1.87 13.39
C LEU A 208 19.45 3.15 14.21
N ARG A 209 18.45 3.55 15.01
CA ARG A 209 18.53 4.74 15.88
C ARG A 209 19.61 4.63 16.95
N LYS A 210 19.91 3.41 17.44
CA LYS A 210 21.05 3.19 18.35
C LYS A 210 22.39 3.37 17.65
N LEU A 211 22.45 3.10 16.34
CA LEU A 211 23.63 3.27 15.50
C LEU A 211 23.80 4.71 15.01
N GLU A 212 22.70 5.46 14.83
CA GLU A 212 22.70 6.88 14.46
C GLU A 212 23.51 7.74 15.43
N LYS A 213 23.59 7.39 16.72
CA LYS A 213 24.46 8.09 17.69
C LYS A 213 25.95 8.07 17.30
N LYS A 214 26.36 7.23 16.36
CA LYS A 214 27.75 7.11 15.86
C LYS A 214 27.93 7.35 14.36
N ASN A 215 26.84 7.55 13.60
CA ASN A 215 26.82 8.03 12.21
C ASN A 215 27.83 7.40 11.23
N ASP A 216 28.10 6.09 11.37
CA ASP A 216 29.03 5.38 10.49
C ASP A 216 28.27 4.54 9.44
N PRO A 217 28.25 4.96 8.15
CA PRO A 217 27.56 4.23 7.09
C PRO A 217 28.14 2.83 6.86
N GLU A 218 29.42 2.61 7.19
CA GLU A 218 30.06 1.30 7.09
C GLU A 218 29.41 0.31 8.06
N ILE A 219 29.31 0.69 9.34
CA ILE A 219 28.70 -0.14 10.39
C ILE A 219 27.22 -0.38 10.08
N GLN A 220 26.50 0.64 9.60
CA GLN A 220 25.10 0.50 9.21
C GLN A 220 24.93 -0.53 8.10
N THR A 221 25.75 -0.47 7.05
CA THR A 221 25.70 -1.42 5.93
C THR A 221 25.98 -2.85 6.42
N ILE A 222 27.03 -3.05 7.22
CA ILE A 222 27.38 -4.36 7.79
C ILE A 222 26.23 -4.94 8.61
N ILE A 223 25.57 -4.13 9.45
CA ILE A 223 24.45 -4.58 10.27
C ILE A 223 23.23 -4.92 9.43
N VAL A 224 22.90 -4.11 8.42
CA VAL A 224 21.78 -4.41 7.53
C VAL A 224 22.04 -5.70 6.74
N VAL A 225 23.27 -5.93 6.25
CA VAL A 225 23.64 -7.20 5.59
C VAL A 225 23.54 -8.37 6.57
N GLY A 226 24.06 -8.22 7.79
CA GLY A 226 23.97 -9.26 8.81
C GLY A 226 22.52 -9.62 9.17
N LEU A 227 21.66 -8.62 9.32
CA LEU A 227 20.23 -8.81 9.58
C LEU A 227 19.49 -9.40 8.37
N LEU A 228 19.87 -9.02 7.14
CA LEU A 228 19.35 -9.62 5.92
C LEU A 228 19.62 -11.14 5.89
N LEU A 229 20.88 -11.53 6.10
CA LEU A 229 21.28 -12.94 6.11
C LEU A 229 20.62 -13.71 7.26
N LEU A 230 20.53 -13.09 8.45
CA LEU A 230 19.83 -13.68 9.59
C LEU A 230 18.35 -13.88 9.28
N CYS A 231 17.69 -12.91 8.65
CA CYS A 231 16.29 -13.01 8.27
C CYS A 231 16.06 -14.13 7.24
N ALA A 232 16.89 -14.19 6.20
CA ALA A 232 16.85 -15.27 5.21
C ALA A 232 17.03 -16.65 5.88
N PHE A 233 17.99 -16.79 6.80
CA PHE A 233 18.21 -18.02 7.56
C PHE A 233 17.00 -18.41 8.42
N LEU A 234 16.41 -17.47 9.16
CA LEU A 234 15.22 -17.70 9.99
C LEU A 234 14.02 -18.17 9.15
N THR A 235 13.85 -17.63 7.93
CA THR A 235 12.77 -18.09 7.03
C THR A 235 12.95 -19.53 6.55
N VAL A 236 14.19 -19.97 6.30
CA VAL A 236 14.48 -21.39 5.97
C VAL A 236 14.16 -22.29 7.14
N LYS A 237 14.56 -21.91 8.35
CA LYS A 237 14.23 -22.64 9.59
C LYS A 237 12.72 -22.73 9.82
N ALA A 238 11.96 -21.72 9.41
CA ALA A 238 10.50 -21.73 9.45
C ALA A 238 9.84 -22.63 8.37
N GLY A 239 10.62 -23.18 7.43
CA GLY A 239 10.14 -24.02 6.33
C GLY A 239 9.78 -23.25 5.06
N TYR A 240 10.21 -21.99 4.93
CA TYR A 240 10.02 -21.13 3.76
C TYR A 240 11.32 -20.96 2.95
N SER A 241 11.24 -20.26 1.82
CA SER A 241 12.41 -20.02 0.96
C SER A 241 13.29 -18.89 1.49
N MET A 242 14.61 -18.96 1.23
CA MET A 242 15.54 -17.85 1.52
C MET A 242 15.14 -16.55 0.82
N ALA A 243 14.63 -16.68 -0.41
CA ALA A 243 14.15 -15.56 -1.22
C ALA A 243 13.05 -14.77 -0.52
N MET A 244 12.12 -15.45 0.15
CA MET A 244 11.05 -14.79 0.92
C MET A 244 11.61 -13.95 2.05
N GLY A 245 12.53 -14.48 2.87
CA GLY A 245 13.11 -13.73 3.99
C GLY A 245 13.86 -12.49 3.51
N ALA A 246 14.65 -12.65 2.45
CA ALA A 246 15.39 -11.55 1.85
C ALA A 246 14.48 -10.44 1.31
N PHE A 247 13.43 -10.83 0.58
CA PHE A 247 12.44 -9.90 0.04
C PHE A 247 11.67 -9.16 1.14
N LEU A 248 11.15 -9.87 2.14
CA LEU A 248 10.38 -9.27 3.22
C LEU A 248 11.24 -8.33 4.06
N PHE A 249 12.50 -8.72 4.31
CA PHE A 249 13.45 -7.84 4.97
C PHE A 249 13.71 -6.58 4.13
N GLY A 250 13.90 -6.70 2.82
CA GLY A 250 14.00 -5.56 1.91
C GLY A 250 12.79 -4.62 2.01
N ALA A 251 11.57 -5.17 2.02
CA ALA A 251 10.34 -4.40 2.16
C ALA A 251 10.25 -3.69 3.52
N VAL A 252 10.74 -4.31 4.61
CA VAL A 252 10.86 -3.66 5.91
C VAL A 252 11.85 -2.48 5.85
N VAL A 253 13.01 -2.67 5.19
CA VAL A 253 14.02 -1.61 5.00
C VAL A 253 13.50 -0.50 4.07
N ALA A 254 12.57 -0.81 3.17
CA ALA A 254 11.96 0.20 2.30
C ALA A 254 11.09 1.21 3.04
N GLU A 255 10.62 0.88 4.25
CA GLU A 255 9.71 1.73 5.04
C GLU A 255 10.44 2.62 6.06
N ILE A 256 11.73 2.39 6.33
CA ILE A 256 12.47 3.19 7.30
C ILE A 256 13.00 4.50 6.71
N LYS A 257 13.17 5.52 7.57
CA LYS A 257 13.65 6.86 7.18
C LYS A 257 15.00 6.84 6.44
N GLN A 258 15.86 5.88 6.76
CA GLN A 258 17.21 5.75 6.20
C GLN A 258 17.25 4.97 4.87
N LYS A 259 16.10 4.63 4.26
CA LYS A 259 16.03 3.89 2.99
C LYS A 259 17.01 4.41 1.95
N ILE A 260 17.03 5.72 1.69
CA ILE A 260 17.84 6.33 0.62
C ILE A 260 19.34 6.11 0.88
N ALA A 261 19.77 6.24 2.13
CA ALA A 261 21.17 6.00 2.51
C ALA A 261 21.53 4.52 2.29
N ILE A 262 20.68 3.61 2.79
CA ILE A 262 20.89 2.17 2.64
C ILE A 262 20.87 1.76 1.17
N GLU A 263 19.94 2.28 0.36
CA GLU A 263 19.85 2.00 -1.08
C GLU A 263 21.10 2.47 -1.83
N LYS A 264 21.63 3.64 -1.47
CA LYS A 264 22.88 4.17 -2.02
C LYS A 264 24.07 3.28 -1.65
N ASP A 265 24.19 2.92 -0.37
CA ASP A 265 25.33 2.14 0.14
C ASP A 265 25.28 0.69 -0.36
N PHE A 266 24.08 0.10 -0.49
CA PHE A 266 23.88 -1.22 -1.06
C PHE A 266 23.95 -1.27 -2.58
N GLY A 267 23.97 -0.13 -3.27
CA GLY A 267 23.99 -0.08 -4.74
C GLY A 267 25.14 -0.92 -5.34
N GLY A 268 26.35 -0.81 -4.78
CA GLY A 268 27.51 -1.60 -5.21
C GLY A 268 27.33 -3.11 -4.97
N ILE A 269 26.85 -3.48 -3.78
CA ILE A 269 26.57 -4.87 -3.38
C ILE A 269 25.52 -5.49 -4.32
N LYS A 270 24.44 -4.75 -4.59
CA LYS A 270 23.38 -5.15 -5.53
C LYS A 270 23.96 -5.48 -6.90
N TYR A 271 24.81 -4.63 -7.49
CA TYR A 271 25.35 -4.88 -8.83
C TYR A 271 26.24 -6.12 -8.86
N ILE A 272 27.11 -6.28 -7.85
CA ILE A 272 28.00 -7.44 -7.75
C ILE A 272 27.17 -8.72 -7.62
N PHE A 273 26.28 -8.81 -6.63
CA PHE A 273 25.55 -10.05 -6.38
C PHE A 273 24.44 -10.34 -7.39
N SER A 274 23.89 -9.31 -8.06
CA SER A 274 23.04 -9.50 -9.23
C SER A 274 23.82 -10.13 -10.39
N SER A 275 25.05 -9.68 -10.65
CA SER A 275 25.89 -10.32 -11.66
C SER A 275 26.28 -11.75 -11.27
N VAL A 276 26.63 -12.00 -10.00
CA VAL A 276 26.88 -13.36 -9.48
C VAL A 276 25.67 -14.26 -9.70
N PHE A 277 24.48 -13.81 -9.33
CA PHE A 277 23.24 -14.55 -9.50
C PHE A 277 23.00 -14.91 -10.97
N PHE A 278 22.94 -13.92 -11.86
CA PHE A 278 22.57 -14.13 -13.25
C PHE A 278 23.64 -14.86 -14.06
N VAL A 279 24.93 -14.67 -13.77
CA VAL A 279 25.98 -15.46 -14.41
C VAL A 279 25.96 -16.90 -13.92
N SER A 280 25.76 -17.14 -12.61
CA SER A 280 25.59 -18.50 -12.09
C SER A 280 24.39 -19.21 -12.69
N ILE A 281 23.27 -18.51 -12.88
CA ILE A 281 22.13 -19.00 -13.66
C ILE A 281 22.57 -19.38 -15.07
N GLY A 282 23.29 -18.50 -15.76
CA GLY A 282 23.78 -18.77 -17.11
C GLY A 282 24.67 -20.02 -17.20
N MET A 283 25.48 -20.30 -16.16
CA MET A 283 26.36 -21.47 -16.12
C MET A 283 25.58 -22.79 -16.00
N LEU A 284 24.41 -22.78 -15.37
CA LEU A 284 23.52 -23.94 -15.26
C LEU A 284 22.77 -24.27 -16.56
N ILE A 285 22.84 -23.39 -17.58
CA ILE A 285 22.17 -23.61 -18.85
C ILE A 285 23.00 -24.52 -19.74
N ASP A 286 22.43 -25.68 -20.09
CA ASP A 286 22.93 -26.50 -21.18
C ASP A 286 22.28 -26.10 -22.51
N LEU A 287 23.09 -25.58 -23.44
CA LEU A 287 22.66 -25.20 -24.79
C LEU A 287 22.15 -26.39 -25.61
N ARG A 288 22.61 -27.62 -25.33
CA ARG A 288 22.10 -28.83 -25.98
C ARG A 288 20.66 -29.08 -25.55
N MET A 289 20.40 -29.01 -24.24
CA MET A 289 19.03 -29.10 -23.71
C MET A 289 18.15 -27.97 -24.25
N LEU A 290 18.67 -26.75 -24.39
CA LEU A 290 17.92 -25.63 -24.99
C LEU A 290 17.53 -25.95 -26.45
N GLY A 291 18.43 -26.58 -27.20
CA GLY A 291 18.19 -27.09 -28.54
C GLY A 291 17.18 -28.24 -28.62
N GLU A 292 16.90 -28.94 -27.52
CA GLU A 292 15.84 -29.96 -27.45
C GLU A 292 14.48 -29.34 -27.11
N VAL A 293 14.46 -28.32 -26.24
CA VAL A 293 13.23 -27.65 -25.78
C VAL A 293 12.85 -26.40 -26.57
N TRP A 294 13.57 -26.06 -27.64
CA TRP A 294 13.30 -24.86 -28.44
C TRP A 294 11.84 -24.78 -28.91
N LEU A 295 11.24 -25.93 -29.26
CA LEU A 295 9.84 -26.00 -29.67
C LEU A 295 8.91 -25.61 -28.51
N THR A 296 9.20 -26.11 -27.31
CA THR A 296 8.47 -25.76 -26.08
C THR A 296 8.61 -24.27 -25.77
N VAL A 297 9.81 -23.70 -25.92
CA VAL A 297 10.06 -22.25 -25.76
C VAL A 297 9.24 -21.43 -26.76
N VAL A 298 9.22 -21.82 -28.04
CA VAL A 298 8.46 -21.10 -29.07
C VAL A 298 6.96 -21.22 -28.82
N LEU A 299 6.46 -22.40 -28.44
CA LEU A 299 5.03 -22.62 -28.17
C LEU A 299 4.54 -21.88 -26.93
N LEU A 300 5.23 -22.02 -25.79
CA LEU A 300 4.91 -21.26 -24.57
C LEU A 300 5.16 -19.76 -24.75
N GLY A 301 6.16 -19.40 -25.55
CA GLY A 301 6.47 -18.02 -25.88
C GLY A 301 5.37 -17.39 -26.70
N ALA A 302 4.92 -18.05 -27.77
CA ALA A 302 3.76 -17.62 -28.53
C ALA A 302 2.51 -17.53 -27.64
N PHE A 303 2.24 -18.56 -26.83
CA PHE A 303 1.15 -18.55 -25.86
C PHE A 303 1.22 -17.31 -24.94
N SER A 304 2.38 -17.03 -24.34
CA SER A 304 2.58 -15.85 -23.49
C SER A 304 2.39 -14.54 -24.25
N LEU A 305 3.00 -14.40 -25.43
CA LEU A 305 2.91 -13.20 -26.29
C LEU A 305 1.47 -12.88 -26.72
N PHE A 306 0.60 -13.89 -26.86
CA PHE A 306 -0.81 -13.69 -27.21
C PHE A 306 -1.72 -13.56 -26.00
N VAL A 307 -1.62 -14.47 -25.05
CA VAL A 307 -2.58 -14.59 -23.93
C VAL A 307 -2.36 -13.51 -22.88
N ARG A 308 -1.11 -13.15 -22.59
CA ARG A 308 -0.79 -12.20 -21.53
C ARG A 308 -1.32 -10.78 -21.82
N PRO A 309 -1.13 -10.20 -23.02
CA PRO A 309 -1.74 -8.91 -23.35
C PRO A 309 -3.27 -8.92 -23.27
N ILE A 310 -3.90 -10.04 -23.62
CA ILE A 310 -5.36 -10.21 -23.51
C ILE A 310 -5.78 -10.26 -22.05
N ALA A 311 -5.12 -11.07 -21.23
CA ALA A 311 -5.42 -11.22 -19.80
C ALA A 311 -5.27 -9.89 -19.05
N CYS A 312 -4.12 -9.22 -19.18
CA CYS A 312 -3.85 -7.95 -18.52
C CYS A 312 -4.69 -6.80 -19.10
N GLY A 313 -4.87 -6.76 -20.42
CA GLY A 313 -5.71 -5.77 -21.07
C GLY A 313 -7.18 -5.90 -20.67
N PHE A 314 -7.71 -7.11 -20.57
CA PHE A 314 -9.08 -7.36 -20.12
C PHE A 314 -9.26 -7.01 -18.64
N ALA A 315 -8.29 -7.33 -17.78
CA ALA A 315 -8.29 -6.91 -16.39
C ALA A 315 -8.37 -5.38 -16.23
N LEU A 316 -7.64 -4.63 -17.05
CA LEU A 316 -7.68 -3.17 -17.09
C LEU A 316 -9.06 -2.63 -17.54
N VAL A 317 -9.70 -3.28 -18.52
CA VAL A 317 -11.06 -2.91 -18.96
C VAL A 317 -12.08 -3.10 -17.82
N ILE A 318 -12.00 -4.20 -17.07
CA ILE A 318 -12.89 -4.48 -15.93
C ILE A 318 -12.74 -3.40 -14.85
N VAL A 319 -11.54 -2.88 -14.66
CA VAL A 319 -11.29 -1.86 -13.64
C VAL A 319 -11.76 -0.45 -14.06
N GLY A 320 -12.22 -0.29 -15.31
CA GLY A 320 -12.75 0.97 -15.84
C GLY A 320 -11.75 1.79 -16.65
N ILE A 321 -10.64 1.18 -17.09
CA ILE A 321 -9.69 1.85 -17.98
C ILE A 321 -10.22 1.81 -19.42
N PRO A 322 -10.20 2.95 -20.15
CA PRO A 322 -10.72 3.01 -21.51
C PRO A 322 -10.13 1.89 -22.39
N PRO A 323 -10.94 1.18 -23.20
CA PRO A 323 -10.53 -0.08 -23.85
C PRO A 323 -9.27 0.01 -24.72
N ARG A 324 -9.07 1.13 -25.42
CA ARG A 324 -7.86 1.36 -26.21
C ARG A 324 -6.61 1.55 -25.34
N GLN A 325 -6.73 2.26 -24.22
CA GLN A 325 -5.66 2.42 -23.22
C GLN A 325 -5.38 1.10 -22.51
N ALA A 326 -6.42 0.36 -22.12
CA ALA A 326 -6.30 -0.94 -21.48
C ALA A 326 -5.56 -1.96 -22.36
N ARG A 327 -5.91 -2.05 -23.65
CA ARG A 327 -5.20 -2.91 -24.61
C ARG A 327 -3.75 -2.47 -24.83
N ARG A 328 -3.47 -1.16 -24.88
CA ARG A 328 -2.09 -0.63 -24.94
C ARG A 328 -1.28 -1.01 -23.69
N GLY A 329 -1.87 -0.91 -22.51
CA GLY A 329 -1.27 -1.37 -21.25
C GLY A 329 -1.00 -2.86 -21.25
N GLY A 330 -1.94 -3.67 -21.74
CA GLY A 330 -1.76 -5.13 -21.92
C GLY A 330 -0.57 -5.47 -22.83
N LEU A 331 -0.41 -4.78 -23.97
CA LEU A 331 0.74 -4.98 -24.87
C LEU A 331 2.08 -4.60 -24.22
N LEU A 332 2.09 -3.62 -23.31
CA LEU A 332 3.28 -3.26 -22.55
C LEU A 332 3.65 -4.33 -21.51
N LEU A 333 2.67 -5.00 -20.90
CA LEU A 333 2.83 -6.04 -19.87
C LEU A 333 3.25 -7.42 -20.42
N THR A 334 3.82 -7.47 -21.62
CA THR A 334 4.22 -8.73 -22.28
C THR A 334 5.57 -9.33 -21.81
N PRO A 335 6.64 -8.55 -21.54
CA PRO A 335 7.98 -9.12 -21.36
C PRO A 335 8.08 -9.81 -20.00
N LEU A 336 8.58 -11.05 -19.97
CA LEU A 336 8.75 -11.81 -18.73
C LEU A 336 9.95 -11.32 -17.91
N GLY A 337 9.78 -11.32 -16.58
CA GLY A 337 10.74 -10.81 -15.61
C GLY A 337 11.77 -11.81 -15.12
N GLU A 338 12.63 -11.35 -14.21
CA GLU A 338 13.61 -12.20 -13.50
C GLU A 338 12.96 -13.26 -12.61
N PHE A 339 11.77 -12.96 -12.08
CA PHE A 339 10.96 -13.90 -11.30
C PHE A 339 10.59 -15.16 -12.08
N THR A 340 10.46 -15.08 -13.40
CA THR A 340 10.18 -16.24 -14.25
C THR A 340 11.23 -17.34 -14.07
N PHE A 341 12.52 -16.98 -13.98
CA PHE A 341 13.59 -17.97 -13.77
C PHE A 341 13.68 -18.44 -12.32
N ILE A 342 13.44 -17.54 -11.36
CA ILE A 342 13.47 -17.87 -9.93
C ILE A 342 12.39 -18.92 -9.61
N ILE A 343 11.18 -18.71 -10.14
CA ILE A 343 10.06 -19.63 -9.98
C ILE A 343 10.34 -20.96 -10.70
N ALA A 344 10.94 -20.92 -11.89
CA ALA A 344 11.36 -22.13 -12.60
C ALA A 344 12.36 -22.95 -11.79
N GLN A 345 13.40 -22.31 -11.26
CA GLN A 345 14.43 -22.95 -10.44
C GLN A 345 13.84 -23.58 -9.18
N ALA A 346 12.93 -22.88 -8.51
CA ALA A 346 12.24 -23.41 -7.34
C ALA A 346 11.40 -24.65 -7.70
N GLY A 347 10.67 -24.62 -8.82
CA GLY A 347 9.88 -25.76 -9.28
C GLY A 347 10.72 -26.96 -9.70
N VAL A 348 11.89 -26.74 -10.31
CA VAL A 348 12.84 -27.79 -10.66
C VAL A 348 13.49 -28.39 -9.41
N THR A 349 13.90 -27.55 -8.46
CA THR A 349 14.48 -28.01 -7.18
C THR A 349 13.48 -28.81 -6.35
N ALA A 350 12.21 -28.45 -6.43
CA ALA A 350 11.10 -29.18 -5.84
C ALA A 350 10.72 -30.49 -6.58
N ALA A 351 11.38 -30.81 -7.69
CA ALA A 351 11.07 -31.94 -8.58
C ALA A 351 9.63 -31.94 -9.14
N ILE A 352 8.96 -30.77 -9.15
CA ILE A 352 7.62 -30.60 -9.73
C ILE A 352 7.72 -30.26 -11.22
N LEU A 353 8.72 -29.42 -11.57
CA LEU A 353 9.04 -29.13 -12.95
C LEU A 353 10.20 -30.04 -13.40
N PRO A 354 10.13 -30.62 -14.62
CA PRO A 354 11.29 -31.28 -15.23
C PRO A 354 12.49 -30.32 -15.32
N ALA A 355 13.71 -30.83 -15.21
CA ALA A 355 14.93 -30.01 -15.31
C ALA A 355 15.00 -29.16 -16.60
N SER A 356 14.35 -29.64 -17.67
CA SER A 356 14.24 -28.94 -18.95
C SER A 356 13.45 -27.63 -18.89
N PHE A 357 12.59 -27.42 -17.88
CA PHE A 357 11.82 -26.18 -17.71
C PHE A 357 12.68 -24.98 -17.29
N TYR A 358 13.88 -25.22 -16.76
CA TYR A 358 14.80 -24.14 -16.43
C TYR A 358 15.35 -23.45 -17.70
N PRO A 359 15.96 -24.18 -18.68
CA PRO A 359 16.25 -23.62 -19.99
C PRO A 359 15.02 -23.05 -20.71
N VAL A 360 13.82 -23.65 -20.53
CA VAL A 360 12.58 -23.09 -21.10
C VAL A 360 12.29 -21.70 -20.54
N ALA A 361 12.35 -21.51 -19.22
CA ALA A 361 12.13 -20.22 -18.60
C ALA A 361 13.11 -19.17 -19.14
N VAL A 362 14.40 -19.52 -19.26
CA VAL A 362 15.43 -18.65 -19.84
C VAL A 362 15.10 -18.26 -21.28
N GLY A 363 14.80 -19.26 -22.12
CA GLY A 363 14.41 -19.05 -23.52
C GLY A 363 13.16 -18.17 -23.65
N LEU A 364 12.16 -18.35 -22.79
CA LEU A 364 10.92 -17.58 -22.78
C LEU A 364 11.17 -16.10 -22.49
N SER A 365 11.98 -15.78 -21.49
CA SER A 365 12.27 -14.38 -21.18
C SER A 365 13.12 -13.73 -22.27
N ILE A 366 14.13 -14.43 -22.84
CA ILE A 366 14.89 -13.88 -23.98
C ILE A 366 13.95 -13.60 -25.15
N LEU A 367 13.11 -14.57 -25.53
CA LEU A 367 12.16 -14.45 -26.62
C LEU A 367 11.18 -13.29 -26.41
N THR A 368 10.58 -13.19 -25.22
CA THR A 368 9.61 -12.13 -24.91
C THR A 368 10.27 -10.75 -24.80
N VAL A 369 11.47 -10.63 -24.24
CA VAL A 369 12.22 -9.37 -24.18
C VAL A 369 12.60 -8.87 -25.57
N LEU A 370 12.94 -9.76 -26.51
CA LEU A 370 13.23 -9.38 -27.89
C LEU A 370 11.96 -9.08 -28.69
N ALA A 371 10.87 -9.82 -28.46
CA ALA A 371 9.61 -9.64 -29.18
C ALA A 371 8.81 -8.41 -28.72
N THR A 372 8.88 -8.04 -27.44
CA THR A 372 8.05 -6.98 -26.86
C THR A 372 8.29 -5.59 -27.48
N PRO A 373 9.54 -5.11 -27.69
CA PRO A 373 9.78 -3.83 -28.36
C PRO A 373 9.20 -3.79 -29.77
N ILE A 374 9.32 -4.90 -30.52
CA ILE A 374 8.76 -5.03 -31.88
C ILE A 374 7.24 -4.95 -31.81
N LEU A 375 6.62 -5.73 -30.91
CA LEU A 375 5.17 -5.72 -30.69
C LEU A 375 4.65 -4.32 -30.35
N ASN A 376 5.35 -3.60 -29.47
CA ASN A 376 4.95 -2.26 -29.02
C ASN A 376 5.21 -1.15 -30.04
N ARG A 377 6.17 -1.33 -30.96
CA ARG A 377 6.37 -0.46 -32.13
C ARG A 377 5.24 -0.60 -33.13
N PHE A 378 4.66 -1.80 -33.27
CA PHE A 378 3.51 -2.08 -34.13
C PHE A 378 2.16 -2.05 -33.40
N ALA A 379 2.10 -1.44 -32.22
CA ALA A 379 0.88 -1.45 -31.42
C ALA A 379 -0.30 -0.75 -32.09
N ASP A 380 -0.12 0.40 -32.75
CA ASP A 380 -1.25 1.09 -33.39
C ASP A 380 -1.94 0.26 -34.48
N PRO A 381 -1.22 -0.38 -35.43
CA PRO A 381 -1.81 -1.35 -36.34
C PRO A 381 -2.54 -2.49 -35.63
N ILE A 382 -1.95 -3.05 -34.56
CA ILE A 382 -2.55 -4.15 -33.79
C ILE A 382 -3.86 -3.69 -33.14
N LEU A 383 -3.86 -2.53 -32.49
CA LEU A 383 -5.04 -1.96 -31.83
C LEU A 383 -6.15 -1.67 -32.85
N ASN A 384 -5.80 -1.10 -34.01
CA ASN A 384 -6.76 -0.84 -35.09
C ASN A 384 -7.32 -2.14 -35.69
N PHE A 385 -6.53 -3.21 -35.76
CA PHE A 385 -7.00 -4.53 -36.19
C PHE A 385 -7.97 -5.12 -35.15
N MET A 386 -7.63 -5.04 -33.86
CA MET A 386 -8.51 -5.45 -32.77
C MET A 386 -9.85 -4.71 -32.83
N ASP A 387 -9.84 -3.39 -33.04
CA ASP A 387 -11.05 -2.58 -33.20
C ASP A 387 -11.93 -3.00 -34.37
N LYS A 388 -11.34 -3.53 -35.46
CA LYS A 388 -12.10 -4.01 -36.63
C LYS A 388 -12.69 -5.41 -36.43
N VAL A 389 -11.97 -6.27 -35.72
CA VAL A 389 -12.40 -7.66 -35.45
C VAL A 389 -13.43 -7.72 -34.32
N GLU A 390 -13.44 -6.71 -33.44
CA GLU A 390 -14.31 -6.70 -32.26
C GLU A 390 -15.81 -6.68 -32.65
N PRO A 391 -16.61 -7.66 -32.18
CA PRO A 391 -18.03 -7.68 -32.47
C PRO A 391 -18.76 -6.47 -31.85
N ARG A 392 -19.69 -5.85 -32.59
CA ARG A 392 -20.47 -4.69 -32.13
C ARG A 392 -21.25 -4.90 -30.83
N PHE A 393 -21.50 -6.15 -30.42
CA PHE A 393 -22.15 -6.44 -29.13
C PHE A 393 -21.18 -6.28 -27.95
N VAL A 394 -19.90 -6.64 -28.13
CA VAL A 394 -18.86 -6.53 -27.11
C VAL A 394 -18.58 -5.07 -26.81
N THR A 395 -18.38 -4.25 -27.84
CA THR A 395 -18.12 -2.81 -27.68
C THR A 395 -19.28 -2.10 -27.01
N ARG A 396 -20.53 -2.48 -27.34
CA ARG A 396 -21.72 -1.96 -26.65
C ARG A 396 -21.80 -2.40 -25.20
N ALA A 397 -21.49 -3.66 -24.88
CA ALA A 397 -21.46 -4.15 -23.52
C ALA A 397 -20.39 -3.45 -22.67
N ILE A 398 -19.19 -3.26 -23.22
CA ILE A 398 -18.10 -2.55 -22.56
C ILE A 398 -18.47 -1.08 -22.32
N ALA A 399 -19.08 -0.41 -23.31
CA ALA A 399 -19.53 0.98 -23.16
C ALA A 399 -20.65 1.11 -22.11
N ALA A 400 -21.63 0.19 -22.11
CA ALA A 400 -22.68 0.16 -21.10
C ALA A 400 -22.12 -0.09 -19.69
N TYR A 401 -21.14 -1.00 -19.56
CA TYR A 401 -20.45 -1.26 -18.31
C TYR A 401 -19.69 -0.02 -17.79
N HIS A 402 -18.94 0.67 -18.65
CA HIS A 402 -18.22 1.89 -18.25
C HIS A 402 -19.17 3.02 -17.86
N GLY A 403 -20.29 3.18 -18.58
CA GLY A 403 -21.33 4.14 -18.22
C GLY A 403 -21.94 3.84 -16.84
N TRP A 404 -22.27 2.58 -16.57
CA TRP A 404 -22.74 2.14 -15.26
C TRP A 404 -21.69 2.34 -14.14
N LEU A 405 -20.43 2.03 -14.42
CA LEU A 405 -19.33 2.22 -13.47
C LEU A 405 -19.15 3.70 -13.11
N GLN A 406 -19.20 4.58 -14.11
CA GLN A 406 -19.10 6.02 -13.93
C GLN A 406 -20.29 6.57 -13.13
N ASP A 407 -21.51 6.10 -13.40
CA ASP A 407 -22.70 6.44 -12.62
C ASP A 407 -22.59 6.00 -11.16
N ILE A 408 -21.96 4.85 -10.88
CA ILE A 408 -21.71 4.41 -9.49
C ILE A 408 -20.69 5.29 -8.80
N GLN A 409 -19.64 5.71 -9.52
CA GLN A 409 -18.60 6.58 -8.97
C GLN A 409 -19.13 7.98 -8.68
N THR A 410 -20.01 8.53 -9.53
CA THR A 410 -20.64 9.85 -9.33
C THR A 410 -21.78 9.82 -8.31
N ARG A 411 -22.46 8.68 -8.11
CA ARG A 411 -23.51 8.49 -7.07
C ARG A 411 -22.97 8.26 -5.65
N ARG A 412 -21.69 8.52 -5.37
CA ARG A 412 -21.11 8.40 -4.01
C ARG A 412 -21.51 9.57 -3.09
N SER A 413 -22.81 9.69 -2.84
CA SER A 413 -23.39 10.36 -1.66
C SER A 413 -24.07 9.36 -0.71
N GLY A 414 -23.79 8.06 -0.83
CA GLY A 414 -24.45 7.00 -0.06
C GLY A 414 -23.68 6.50 1.17
N ARG A 415 -24.01 7.10 2.33
CA ARG A 415 -23.75 6.68 3.73
C ARG A 415 -22.34 6.94 4.31
N PRO A 416 -22.16 7.96 5.19
CA PRO A 416 -20.89 8.24 5.88
C PRO A 416 -20.36 7.05 6.70
N MET A 417 -21.24 6.11 7.07
CA MET A 417 -20.94 4.87 7.79
C MET A 417 -19.87 3.99 7.10
N PHE A 418 -19.90 3.83 5.78
CA PHE A 418 -18.93 2.97 5.09
C PHE A 418 -17.54 3.60 5.00
N GLN A 419 -17.46 4.94 4.92
CA GLN A 419 -16.18 5.66 4.95
C GLN A 419 -15.50 5.53 6.32
N LEU A 420 -16.27 5.57 7.40
CA LEU A 420 -15.77 5.41 8.78
C LEU A 420 -15.27 3.98 9.07
N ILE A 421 -15.92 2.95 8.53
CA ILE A 421 -15.51 1.54 8.72
C ILE A 421 -14.27 1.21 7.86
N ARG A 422 -14.20 1.75 6.64
CA ARG A 422 -13.13 1.43 5.68
C ARG A 422 -11.73 1.77 6.19
N GLY A 423 -11.59 2.82 7.00
CA GLY A 423 -10.30 3.19 7.60
C GLY A 423 -9.79 2.20 8.66
N ARG A 424 -10.69 1.48 9.35
CA ARG A 424 -10.35 0.57 10.47
C ARG A 424 -10.12 -0.88 10.04
N LEU A 425 -10.69 -1.27 8.90
CA LEU A 425 -10.60 -2.64 8.38
C LEU A 425 -9.15 -3.13 8.14
N PRO A 426 -8.24 -2.37 7.50
CA PRO A 426 -6.88 -2.84 7.26
C PRO A 426 -6.10 -3.04 8.56
N THR A 427 -6.24 -2.13 9.53
CA THR A 427 -5.60 -2.25 10.85
C THR A 427 -6.08 -3.49 11.60
N LEU A 428 -7.40 -3.73 11.62
CA LEU A 428 -7.97 -4.93 12.25
C LEU A 428 -7.43 -6.22 11.61
N VAL A 429 -7.34 -6.27 10.28
CA VAL A 429 -6.81 -7.43 9.55
C VAL A 429 -5.34 -7.68 9.90
N ILE A 430 -4.52 -6.62 9.94
CA ILE A 430 -3.10 -6.72 10.32
C ILE A 430 -2.96 -7.23 11.76
N GLU A 431 -3.74 -6.71 12.71
CA GLU A 431 -3.69 -7.12 14.12
C GLU A 431 -4.10 -8.60 14.30
N ILE A 432 -5.15 -9.04 13.59
CA ILE A 432 -5.59 -10.45 13.57
C ILE A 432 -4.50 -11.34 12.97
N LEU A 433 -3.91 -10.96 11.84
CA LEU A 433 -2.82 -11.74 11.23
C LEU A 433 -1.59 -11.80 12.14
N LEU A 434 -1.25 -10.70 12.82
CA LEU A 434 -0.13 -10.65 13.75
C LEU A 434 -0.29 -11.61 14.92
N VAL A 435 -1.46 -11.59 15.59
CA VAL A 435 -1.76 -12.50 16.72
C VAL A 435 -1.77 -13.95 16.24
N SER A 436 -2.41 -14.21 15.10
CA SER A 436 -2.42 -15.54 14.49
C SER A 436 -0.99 -16.03 14.24
N GLY A 437 -0.14 -15.15 13.72
CA GLY A 437 1.24 -15.48 13.36
C GLY A 437 2.05 -15.79 14.60
N LEU A 438 1.89 -14.96 15.63
CA LEU A 438 2.62 -15.15 16.86
C LEU A 438 2.25 -16.47 17.55
N LEU A 439 0.97 -16.82 17.59
CA LEU A 439 0.49 -18.05 18.25
C LEU A 439 0.82 -19.33 17.47
N ILE A 440 0.78 -19.30 16.14
CA ILE A 440 1.08 -20.47 15.31
C ILE A 440 2.59 -20.74 15.31
N PHE A 441 3.42 -19.71 15.15
CA PHE A 441 4.88 -19.86 15.06
C PHE A 441 5.56 -20.05 16.41
N SER A 442 4.96 -19.57 17.51
CA SER A 442 5.52 -19.77 18.83
C SER A 442 5.72 -21.25 19.16
N GLY A 443 4.85 -22.15 18.71
CA GLY A 443 5.03 -23.59 18.88
C GLY A 443 6.30 -24.14 18.23
N ARG A 444 6.63 -23.69 17.01
CA ARG A 444 7.88 -24.08 16.30
C ARG A 444 9.12 -23.52 17.01
N ILE A 445 9.04 -22.28 17.47
CA ILE A 445 10.12 -21.63 18.21
C ILE A 445 10.38 -22.36 19.53
N LEU A 446 9.31 -22.77 20.23
CA LEU A 446 9.41 -23.54 21.47
C LEU A 446 10.16 -24.86 21.23
N THR A 447 9.82 -25.61 20.18
CA THR A 447 10.50 -26.89 19.91
C THR A 447 11.99 -26.73 19.60
N GLU A 448 12.39 -25.67 18.89
CA GLU A 448 13.83 -25.40 18.64
C GLU A 448 14.55 -24.92 19.90
N LEU A 449 13.87 -24.16 20.77
CA LEU A 449 14.39 -23.74 22.07
C LEU A 449 14.54 -24.92 23.04
N GLU A 450 13.58 -25.85 23.06
CA GLU A 450 13.65 -27.08 23.86
C GLU A 450 14.87 -27.92 23.47
N VAL A 451 15.17 -28.03 22.17
CA VAL A 451 16.38 -28.72 21.68
C VAL A 451 17.65 -27.95 22.08
N SER A 452 17.65 -26.62 21.93
CA SER A 452 18.82 -25.78 22.20
C SER A 452 19.15 -25.65 23.70
N PHE A 453 18.15 -25.74 24.57
CA PHE A 453 18.28 -25.59 26.02
C PHE A 453 18.01 -26.90 26.79
N ALA A 454 18.01 -28.04 26.10
CA ALA A 454 17.71 -29.35 26.66
C ALA A 454 18.53 -29.67 27.93
N ASP A 455 19.78 -29.21 27.99
CA ASP A 455 20.70 -29.47 29.10
C ASP A 455 20.58 -28.46 30.27
N THR A 456 19.92 -27.32 30.06
CA THR A 456 19.90 -26.20 31.05
C THR A 456 18.57 -26.07 31.77
N ILE A 457 17.44 -26.30 31.10
CA ILE A 457 16.10 -26.04 31.64
C ILE A 457 15.19 -27.22 31.30
N SER A 458 14.35 -27.66 32.25
CA SER A 458 13.37 -28.70 31.97
C SER A 458 12.33 -28.22 30.93
N PRO A 459 11.91 -29.07 29.98
CA PRO A 459 10.99 -28.69 28.90
C PRO A 459 9.68 -28.07 29.42
N GLU A 460 9.15 -28.59 30.53
CA GLU A 460 7.93 -28.05 31.15
C GLU A 460 8.11 -26.62 31.65
N THR A 461 9.21 -26.33 32.37
CA THR A 461 9.49 -24.99 32.90
C THR A 461 9.73 -24.00 31.76
N LEU A 462 10.47 -24.43 30.73
CA LEU A 462 10.71 -23.63 29.53
C LEU A 462 9.38 -23.33 28.81
N GLY A 463 8.49 -24.31 28.71
CA GLY A 463 7.14 -24.14 28.16
C GLY A 463 6.32 -23.09 28.91
N TYR A 464 6.28 -23.12 30.25
CA TYR A 464 5.56 -22.12 31.05
C TYR A 464 6.13 -20.71 30.86
N ILE A 465 7.46 -20.56 30.92
CA ILE A 465 8.13 -19.26 30.74
C ILE A 465 7.83 -18.71 29.33
N PHE A 466 7.98 -19.54 28.32
CA PHE A 466 7.79 -19.16 26.92
C PHE A 466 6.35 -18.72 26.64
N TRP A 467 5.35 -19.52 27.04
CA TRP A 467 3.94 -19.18 26.82
C TRP A 467 3.48 -17.98 27.64
N CYS A 468 4.08 -17.72 28.81
CA CYS A 468 3.87 -16.47 29.55
C CYS A 468 4.38 -15.25 28.76
N VAL A 469 5.59 -15.31 28.22
CA VAL A 469 6.17 -14.22 27.40
C VAL A 469 5.34 -13.98 26.14
N VAL A 470 4.97 -15.05 25.43
CA VAL A 470 4.10 -14.99 24.25
C VAL A 470 2.74 -14.39 24.61
N GLY A 471 2.13 -14.82 25.72
CA GLY A 471 0.85 -14.31 26.21
C GLY A 471 0.87 -12.81 26.48
N VAL A 472 1.93 -12.29 27.12
CA VAL A 472 2.11 -10.84 27.34
C VAL A 472 2.26 -10.11 26.01
N LEU A 473 3.00 -10.68 25.05
CA LEU A 473 3.24 -10.06 23.75
C LEU A 473 1.97 -10.02 22.87
N VAL A 474 1.13 -11.06 22.93
CA VAL A 474 -0.19 -11.13 22.24
C VAL A 474 -1.20 -10.16 22.84
N LEU A 475 -1.07 -9.81 24.12
CA LEU A 475 -2.06 -9.01 24.83
C LEU A 475 -2.24 -7.61 24.19
N ILE A 476 -1.15 -6.99 23.74
CA ILE A 476 -1.15 -5.67 23.10
C ILE A 476 -2.02 -5.66 21.82
N PRO A 477 -1.75 -6.49 20.80
CA PRO A 477 -2.57 -6.53 19.60
C PRO A 477 -3.97 -7.10 19.86
N LEU A 478 -4.16 -7.97 20.86
CA LEU A 478 -5.50 -8.48 21.20
C LEU A 478 -6.44 -7.38 21.72
N VAL A 479 -5.93 -6.49 22.59
CA VAL A 479 -6.67 -5.30 23.05
C VAL A 479 -7.03 -4.40 21.86
N ALA A 480 -6.14 -4.30 20.88
CA ALA A 480 -6.34 -3.52 19.68
C ALA A 480 -7.44 -4.07 18.76
N VAL A 481 -7.43 -5.39 18.53
CA VAL A 481 -8.52 -6.09 17.80
C VAL A 481 -9.84 -5.81 18.48
N TRP A 482 -9.91 -5.96 19.81
CA TRP A 482 -11.13 -5.68 20.57
C TRP A 482 -11.59 -4.23 20.42
N ARG A 483 -10.67 -3.26 20.51
CA ARG A 483 -10.97 -1.83 20.34
C ARG A 483 -11.56 -1.55 18.95
N ASN A 484 -10.91 -2.03 17.89
CA ASN A 484 -11.34 -1.83 16.51
C ASN A 484 -12.69 -2.51 16.23
N LEU A 485 -12.89 -3.73 16.71
CA LEU A 485 -14.14 -4.48 16.55
C LEU A 485 -15.29 -3.81 17.33
N SER A 486 -15.00 -3.29 18.53
CA SER A 486 -15.97 -2.55 19.35
C SER A 486 -16.38 -1.20 18.74
N ALA A 487 -15.44 -0.53 18.06
CA ALA A 487 -15.70 0.72 17.33
C ALA A 487 -16.52 0.47 16.07
N ILE A 488 -16.23 -0.60 15.32
CA ILE A 488 -17.04 -1.02 14.17
C ILE A 488 -18.46 -1.38 14.62
N ALA A 489 -18.60 -2.13 15.72
CA ALA A 489 -19.90 -2.46 16.31
C ALA A 489 -20.70 -1.21 16.71
N MET A 490 -20.02 -0.17 17.21
CA MET A 490 -20.63 1.12 17.56
C MET A 490 -21.11 1.87 16.31
N ILE A 491 -20.27 1.99 15.28
CA ILE A 491 -20.62 2.63 14.00
C ILE A 491 -21.79 1.90 13.33
N ILE A 492 -21.83 0.57 13.42
CA ILE A 492 -22.93 -0.24 12.89
C ILE A 492 -24.21 -0.07 13.70
N GLY A 493 -24.10 -0.06 15.03
CA GLY A 493 -25.22 0.18 15.93
C GLY A 493 -25.87 1.54 15.73
N GLU A 494 -25.07 2.58 15.49
CA GLU A 494 -25.55 3.95 15.21
C GLU A 494 -26.10 4.09 13.79
N GLY A 495 -25.49 3.44 12.79
CA GLY A 495 -25.93 3.52 11.39
C GLY A 495 -27.22 2.76 11.07
N LEU A 496 -27.57 1.73 11.87
CA LEU A 496 -28.82 0.97 11.75
C LEU A 496 -29.96 1.52 12.62
N GLY A 497 -29.66 2.36 13.62
CA GLY A 497 -30.63 3.05 14.47
C GLY A 497 -31.24 4.27 13.76
N GLY A 498 -32.12 4.04 12.78
CA GLY A 498 -32.74 5.10 11.98
C GLY A 498 -33.83 5.91 12.72
N SER A 499 -33.83 7.21 12.44
CA SER A 499 -34.82 8.27 12.71
C SER A 499 -35.04 8.77 14.15
N PRO A 500 -35.25 10.09 14.36
CA PRO A 500 -35.20 10.73 15.70
C PRO A 500 -36.46 10.56 16.57
N ASP A 501 -37.55 10.00 16.05
CA ASP A 501 -38.84 10.00 16.75
C ASP A 501 -39.15 8.64 17.42
N THR A 502 -39.21 8.66 18.76
CA THR A 502 -39.52 7.57 19.74
C THR A 502 -38.35 6.59 20.03
N PRO A 503 -38.43 5.68 21.04
CA PRO A 503 -37.38 5.43 22.06
C PRO A 503 -36.18 4.58 21.56
N ALA A 504 -35.54 5.02 20.47
CA ALA A 504 -34.49 4.33 19.71
C ALA A 504 -33.11 4.32 20.42
N ARG A 505 -32.94 5.10 21.50
CA ARG A 505 -31.69 5.09 22.31
C ARG A 505 -31.47 3.77 23.06
N LEU A 506 -32.53 3.08 23.48
CA LEU A 506 -32.40 1.76 24.13
C LEU A 506 -32.08 0.66 23.10
N GLN A 507 -32.70 0.71 21.92
CA GLN A 507 -32.48 -0.28 20.85
C GLN A 507 -31.08 -0.16 20.22
N SER A 508 -30.56 1.04 20.00
CA SER A 508 -29.18 1.25 19.51
C SER A 508 -28.13 0.78 20.52
N ARG A 509 -28.34 1.02 21.83
CA ARG A 509 -27.46 0.48 22.88
C ARG A 509 -27.54 -1.05 22.99
N ALA A 510 -28.74 -1.62 22.89
CA ALA A 510 -28.94 -3.07 22.89
C ALA A 510 -28.29 -3.73 21.67
N LEU A 511 -28.48 -3.17 20.47
CA LEU A 511 -27.86 -3.65 19.23
C LEU A 511 -26.33 -3.56 19.28
N THR A 512 -25.79 -2.45 19.79
CA THR A 512 -24.34 -2.30 20.00
C THR A 512 -23.81 -3.33 21.00
N GLY A 513 -24.56 -3.59 22.07
CA GLY A 513 -24.23 -4.62 23.06
C GLY A 513 -24.21 -6.03 22.47
N VAL A 514 -25.21 -6.39 21.66
CA VAL A 514 -25.29 -7.69 20.96
C VAL A 514 -24.14 -7.84 19.97
N LEU A 515 -23.82 -6.81 19.18
CA LEU A 515 -22.70 -6.83 18.24
C LEU A 515 -21.35 -6.99 18.97
N LYS A 516 -21.15 -6.30 20.10
CA LYS A 516 -19.95 -6.47 20.93
C LYS A 516 -19.87 -7.86 21.55
N ALA A 517 -20.98 -8.44 22.01
CA ALA A 517 -21.01 -9.79 22.53
C ALA A 517 -20.69 -10.83 21.44
N ALA A 518 -21.26 -10.69 20.24
CA ALA A 518 -20.95 -11.53 19.09
C ALA A 518 -19.47 -11.42 18.68
N ALA A 519 -18.93 -10.21 18.66
CA ALA A 519 -17.52 -9.94 18.46
C ALA A 519 -16.64 -10.63 19.52
N ALA A 520 -17.03 -10.61 20.79
CA ALA A 520 -16.29 -11.27 21.87
C ALA A 520 -16.26 -12.79 21.70
N VAL A 521 -17.41 -13.38 21.37
CA VAL A 521 -17.52 -14.81 21.08
C VAL A 521 -16.66 -15.18 19.87
N GLY A 522 -16.65 -14.34 18.83
CA GLY A 522 -15.81 -14.53 17.64
C GLY A 522 -14.31 -14.51 17.97
N VAL A 523 -13.85 -13.52 18.75
CA VAL A 523 -12.44 -13.43 19.19
C VAL A 523 -12.07 -14.61 20.09
N ALA A 524 -12.95 -15.01 21.01
CA ALA A 524 -12.72 -16.15 21.90
C ALA A 524 -12.63 -17.48 21.13
N TYR A 525 -13.53 -17.70 20.17
CA TYR A 525 -13.50 -18.86 19.29
C TYR A 525 -12.22 -18.89 18.44
N TRP A 526 -11.84 -17.75 17.87
CA TRP A 526 -10.62 -17.61 17.07
C TRP A 526 -9.36 -17.88 17.89
N LEU A 527 -9.24 -17.36 19.12
CA LEU A 527 -8.14 -17.68 20.02
C LEU A 527 -8.12 -19.18 20.41
N TYR A 528 -9.28 -19.75 20.74
CA TYR A 528 -9.40 -21.17 21.06
C TYR A 528 -8.92 -22.07 19.92
N ALA A 529 -9.24 -21.71 18.67
CA ALA A 529 -8.82 -22.45 17.48
C ALA A 529 -7.31 -22.40 17.21
N LEU A 530 -6.61 -21.36 17.69
CA LEU A 530 -5.19 -21.13 17.46
C LEU A 530 -4.29 -21.58 18.62
N LEU A 531 -4.83 -21.61 19.85
CA LEU A 531 -4.08 -22.02 21.03
C LEU A 531 -3.71 -23.51 20.93
N PRO A 532 -2.42 -23.89 21.06
CA PRO A 532 -2.02 -25.28 21.09
C PRO A 532 -2.32 -25.90 22.46
N LEU A 533 -3.61 -26.12 22.74
CA LEU A 533 -4.11 -26.59 24.04
C LEU A 533 -3.54 -27.94 24.50
N LYS A 534 -2.83 -28.65 23.61
CA LYS A 534 -2.17 -29.94 23.89
C LYS A 534 -0.77 -29.80 24.50
N THR A 535 -0.14 -28.62 24.48
CA THR A 535 1.25 -28.43 24.96
C THR A 535 1.37 -28.28 26.47
N LEU A 536 0.31 -27.77 27.12
CA LEU A 536 0.26 -27.59 28.57
C LEU A 536 -1.03 -28.21 29.11
N PRO A 537 -1.01 -28.76 30.33
CA PRO A 537 -2.23 -29.23 30.99
C PRO A 537 -3.20 -28.06 31.20
N GLY A 538 -4.51 -28.32 31.20
CA GLY A 538 -5.54 -27.26 31.17
C GLY A 538 -5.45 -26.22 32.30
N TRP A 539 -4.90 -26.57 33.46
CA TRP A 539 -4.64 -25.64 34.56
C TRP A 539 -3.50 -24.65 34.27
N GLY A 540 -2.52 -25.03 33.47
CA GLY A 540 -1.44 -24.14 33.01
C GLY A 540 -1.96 -22.99 32.17
N TRP A 541 -2.88 -23.28 31.22
CA TRP A 541 -3.56 -22.25 30.43
C TRP A 541 -4.45 -21.35 31.29
N ALA A 542 -5.09 -21.89 32.33
CA ALA A 542 -5.89 -21.10 33.27
C ALA A 542 -5.01 -20.09 34.05
N ILE A 543 -3.82 -20.50 34.50
CA ILE A 543 -2.86 -19.61 35.17
C ILE A 543 -2.39 -18.50 34.23
N ILE A 544 -2.03 -18.84 32.99
CA ILE A 544 -1.61 -17.85 31.98
C ILE A 544 -2.76 -16.89 31.66
N GLY A 545 -3.99 -17.38 31.55
CA GLY A 545 -5.18 -16.56 31.31
C GLY A 545 -5.46 -15.58 32.46
N VAL A 546 -5.39 -16.04 33.71
CA VAL A 546 -5.54 -15.18 34.90
C VAL A 546 -4.41 -14.15 34.98
N GLY A 547 -3.17 -14.56 34.68
CA GLY A 547 -2.02 -13.66 34.60
C GLY A 547 -2.18 -12.59 33.53
N ALA A 548 -2.65 -12.95 32.34
CA ALA A 548 -2.96 -12.01 31.26
C ALA A 548 -4.04 -11.00 31.69
N VAL A 549 -5.13 -11.44 32.31
CA VAL A 549 -6.18 -10.54 32.82
C VAL A 549 -5.62 -9.60 33.90
N ALA A 550 -4.81 -10.10 34.83
CA ALA A 550 -4.17 -9.28 35.86
C ALA A 550 -3.25 -8.22 35.23
N VAL A 551 -2.42 -8.59 34.25
CA VAL A 551 -1.57 -7.66 33.50
C VAL A 551 -2.43 -6.61 32.77
N MET A 552 -3.53 -7.02 32.14
CA MET A 552 -4.45 -6.11 31.44
C MET A 552 -5.08 -5.08 32.39
N VAL A 553 -5.51 -5.50 33.58
CA VAL A 553 -6.12 -4.61 34.59
C VAL A 553 -5.08 -3.65 35.16
N VAL A 554 -3.93 -4.16 35.59
CA VAL A 554 -2.85 -3.38 36.24
C VAL A 554 -2.20 -2.40 35.28
N PHE A 555 -1.97 -2.81 34.03
CA PHE A 555 -1.27 -2.00 33.03
C PHE A 555 -2.21 -1.35 32.02
N SER A 556 -3.52 -1.35 32.21
CA SER A 556 -4.52 -0.80 31.27
C SER A 556 -4.12 0.57 30.69
N ASN A 557 -3.74 1.53 31.53
CA ASN A 557 -3.29 2.86 31.10
C ASN A 557 -1.94 2.83 30.34
N LYS A 558 -1.01 1.96 30.74
CA LYS A 558 0.31 1.83 30.12
C LYS A 558 0.26 1.05 28.80
N LEU A 559 -0.62 0.07 28.69
CA LEU A 559 -0.92 -0.70 27.48
C LEU A 559 -1.52 0.20 26.41
N ILE A 560 -2.40 1.12 26.79
CA ILE A 560 -2.96 2.13 25.88
C ILE A 560 -1.84 3.05 25.36
N TYR A 561 -0.91 3.47 26.22
CA TYR A 561 0.26 4.28 25.80
C TYR A 561 1.24 3.50 24.92
N TRP A 562 1.55 2.25 25.25
CA TRP A 562 2.41 1.40 24.44
C TRP A 562 1.79 1.10 23.08
N TYR A 563 0.48 0.89 23.08
CA TYR A 563 -0.29 0.70 21.86
C TYR A 563 -0.37 1.99 21.04
N SER A 564 -0.60 3.16 21.64
CA SER A 564 -0.60 4.42 20.90
C SER A 564 0.78 4.73 20.32
N SER A 565 1.86 4.41 21.05
CA SER A 565 3.23 4.50 20.57
C SER A 565 3.55 3.48 19.46
N TRP A 566 2.98 2.27 19.52
CA TRP A 566 3.14 1.24 18.49
C TRP A 566 2.34 1.58 17.24
N GLU A 567 1.06 1.95 17.39
CA GLU A 567 0.18 2.42 16.32
C GLU A 567 0.78 3.67 15.67
N SER A 568 1.30 4.62 16.44
CA SER A 568 1.97 5.80 15.89
C SER A 568 3.28 5.45 15.18
N SER A 569 4.08 4.50 15.68
CA SER A 569 5.31 4.08 14.99
C SER A 569 5.00 3.40 13.65
N VAL A 570 3.99 2.52 13.62
CA VAL A 570 3.55 1.84 12.39
C VAL A 570 2.89 2.82 11.42
N GLN A 571 2.06 3.74 11.93
CA GLN A 571 1.42 4.77 11.13
C GLN A 571 2.42 5.83 10.65
N GLU A 572 3.41 6.24 11.43
CA GLU A 572 4.46 7.21 11.02
C GLU A 572 5.36 6.61 9.93
N VAL A 573 5.60 5.30 10.00
CA VAL A 573 6.36 4.56 8.99
C VAL A 573 5.54 4.37 7.70
N LEU A 574 4.24 4.07 7.80
CA LEU A 574 3.34 3.87 6.65
C LEU A 574 2.78 5.18 6.06
N ALA A 575 2.69 6.24 6.87
CA ALA A 575 2.25 7.57 6.46
C ALA A 575 3.46 8.30 5.88
N GLU A 576 3.67 8.12 4.59
CA GLU A 576 4.82 8.68 3.87
C GLU A 576 4.74 10.19 3.66
N ASP A 577 4.18 10.97 4.59
CA ASP A 577 4.09 12.42 4.41
C ASP A 577 3.76 13.19 5.69
N SER A 578 4.61 13.14 6.72
CA SER A 578 4.53 14.13 7.81
C SER A 578 5.22 15.46 7.44
N ARG A 579 5.96 15.51 6.31
CA ARG A 579 6.78 16.67 5.92
C ARG A 579 6.29 17.39 4.64
N ALA A 580 5.71 16.70 3.65
CA ALA A 580 5.17 17.40 2.48
C ALA A 580 3.81 18.09 2.73
N PRO A 581 2.84 17.53 3.48
CA PRO A 581 1.58 18.21 3.74
C PRO A 581 1.75 19.39 4.69
N SER A 582 2.68 19.33 5.65
CA SER A 582 2.96 20.45 6.54
C SER A 582 3.64 21.59 5.79
N GLN A 583 4.70 21.34 5.01
CA GLN A 583 5.35 22.41 4.24
C GLN A 583 4.46 22.97 3.11
N VAL A 584 3.75 22.12 2.37
CA VAL A 584 2.82 22.57 1.31
C VAL A 584 1.60 23.29 1.90
N ARG A 585 1.11 22.90 3.09
CA ARG A 585 0.03 23.63 3.78
C ARG A 585 0.51 24.88 4.48
N GLU A 586 1.71 24.91 5.02
CA GLU A 586 2.30 26.13 5.58
C GLU A 586 2.54 27.15 4.46
N GLU A 587 3.08 26.71 3.31
CA GLU A 587 3.19 27.52 2.11
C GLU A 587 1.81 27.96 1.58
N ALA A 588 0.81 27.07 1.60
CA ALA A 588 -0.57 27.42 1.22
C ALA A 588 -1.21 28.42 2.20
N ARG A 589 -0.98 28.28 3.52
CA ARG A 589 -1.48 29.17 4.58
C ARG A 589 -0.80 30.53 4.50
N VAL A 590 0.52 30.58 4.28
CA VAL A 590 1.27 31.82 4.03
C VAL A 590 0.84 32.49 2.72
N ALA A 591 0.55 31.71 1.66
CA ALA A 591 -0.04 32.24 0.43
C ALA A 591 -1.48 32.76 0.65
N LEU A 592 -2.26 32.07 1.49
CA LEU A 592 -3.60 32.45 1.92
C LEU A 592 -3.57 33.80 2.64
N ASP A 593 -2.71 33.93 3.65
CA ASP A 593 -2.59 35.11 4.50
C ASP A 593 -2.12 36.32 3.69
N ARG A 594 -1.19 36.11 2.74
CA ARG A 594 -0.77 37.15 1.79
C ARG A 594 -1.90 37.60 0.87
N SER A 595 -2.76 36.67 0.41
CA SER A 595 -3.92 37.01 -0.45
C SER A 595 -5.06 37.69 0.32
N LEU A 596 -5.20 37.39 1.61
CA LEU A 596 -6.22 37.96 2.50
C LEU A 596 -5.84 39.34 3.03
N GLY A 597 -4.54 39.61 3.20
CA GLY A 597 -4.02 40.94 3.54
C GLY A 597 -4.36 42.02 2.50
N GLU A 598 -4.58 41.66 1.23
CA GLU A 598 -5.10 42.58 0.22
C GLU A 598 -6.58 42.96 0.44
N TRP A 599 -7.30 42.17 1.23
CA TRP A 599 -8.73 42.31 1.49
C TRP A 599 -9.04 42.76 2.94
N ASP A 600 -8.07 43.09 3.78
CA ASP A 600 -8.32 43.49 5.18
C ASP A 600 -9.21 42.47 5.94
N VAL A 601 -9.02 41.18 5.64
CA VAL A 601 -9.72 40.05 6.27
C VAL A 601 -8.67 39.15 6.92
N GLY A 602 -8.91 38.74 8.17
CA GLY A 602 -8.07 37.81 8.91
C GLY A 602 -8.63 36.38 8.89
N LEU A 603 -7.75 35.43 9.20
CA LEU A 603 -8.10 34.05 9.52
C LEU A 603 -7.68 33.75 10.94
N ASP A 604 -8.55 33.09 11.68
CA ASP A 604 -8.26 32.71 13.05
C ASP A 604 -9.01 31.45 13.43
N ASP A 605 -8.46 30.67 14.35
CA ASP A 605 -9.05 29.42 14.78
C ASP A 605 -9.61 29.50 16.20
N CYS A 606 -10.66 28.71 16.44
CA CYS A 606 -11.21 28.54 17.78
C CYS A 606 -11.66 27.10 18.02
N VAL A 607 -11.49 26.63 19.26
CA VAL A 607 -11.88 25.27 19.65
C VAL A 607 -13.20 25.32 20.40
N VAL A 608 -14.14 24.46 20.03
CA VAL A 608 -15.42 24.32 20.74
C VAL A 608 -15.18 23.66 22.11
N PRO A 609 -15.43 24.36 23.24
CA PRO A 609 -15.14 23.84 24.56
C PRO A 609 -16.09 22.71 24.98
N ARG A 610 -15.60 21.84 25.88
CA ARG A 610 -16.40 20.74 26.46
C ARG A 610 -17.49 21.30 27.38
N GLY A 611 -18.75 21.23 26.93
CA GLY A 611 -19.92 21.65 27.73
C GLY A 611 -20.63 22.90 27.23
N ALA A 612 -20.27 23.41 26.05
CA ALA A 612 -20.95 24.55 25.43
C ALA A 612 -22.45 24.29 25.18
N GLU A 613 -23.33 25.23 25.55
CA GLU A 613 -24.79 25.14 25.35
C GLU A 613 -25.22 25.07 23.87
N TYR A 614 -24.33 25.46 22.96
CA TYR A 614 -24.53 25.41 21.51
C TYR A 614 -24.08 24.09 20.87
N THR A 615 -23.59 23.14 21.67
CA THR A 615 -23.24 21.79 21.20
C THR A 615 -24.46 21.07 20.60
N GLY A 616 -24.31 20.53 19.40
CA GLY A 616 -25.37 19.82 18.69
C GLY A 616 -26.37 20.73 17.95
N ARG A 617 -26.23 22.06 18.04
CA ARG A 617 -26.97 23.01 17.20
C ARG A 617 -26.38 23.10 15.81
N THR A 618 -27.22 23.42 14.83
CA THR A 618 -26.80 23.61 13.44
C THR A 618 -26.14 24.98 13.23
N LEU A 619 -25.29 25.12 12.21
CA LEU A 619 -24.72 26.41 11.83
C LEU A 619 -25.81 27.46 11.50
N ALA A 620 -26.96 27.03 10.96
CA ALA A 620 -28.14 27.87 10.74
C ALA A 620 -28.72 28.42 12.05
N GLU A 621 -28.84 27.58 13.08
CA GLU A 621 -29.36 27.99 14.40
C GLU A 621 -28.41 28.92 15.14
N LEU A 622 -27.11 28.80 14.89
CA LEU A 622 -26.10 29.66 15.52
C LEU A 622 -26.02 31.03 14.84
N ALA A 623 -26.44 31.12 13.57
CA ALA A 623 -26.52 32.35 12.77
C ALA A 623 -25.24 33.22 12.86
N ILE A 624 -24.07 32.57 12.94
CA ILE A 624 -22.77 33.22 13.17
C ILE A 624 -22.47 34.34 12.15
N PRO A 625 -22.68 34.14 10.83
CA PRO A 625 -22.49 35.20 9.84
C PRO A 625 -23.36 36.43 10.08
N THR A 626 -24.60 36.25 10.55
CA THR A 626 -25.55 37.34 10.80
C THR A 626 -25.31 38.02 12.15
N ARG A 627 -24.78 37.28 13.13
CA ARG A 627 -24.62 37.75 14.51
C ARG A 627 -23.28 38.45 14.75
N PHE A 628 -22.21 37.98 14.10
CA PHE A 628 -20.85 38.46 14.34
C PHE A 628 -20.14 38.98 13.08
N GLY A 629 -20.72 38.83 11.89
CA GLY A 629 -20.12 39.26 10.62
C GLY A 629 -19.05 38.29 10.07
N CYS A 630 -18.57 37.33 10.87
CA CYS A 630 -17.60 36.31 10.46
C CYS A 630 -18.25 35.04 9.88
N SER A 631 -17.54 34.34 8.99
CA SER A 631 -17.95 33.06 8.44
C SER A 631 -17.05 31.92 8.89
N ILE A 632 -17.63 30.72 9.07
CA ILE A 632 -16.85 29.50 9.33
C ILE A 632 -16.46 28.90 7.98
N LEU A 633 -15.16 28.80 7.74
CA LEU A 633 -14.56 28.27 6.52
C LEU A 633 -14.45 26.75 6.58
N GLU A 634 -13.89 26.24 7.68
CA GLU A 634 -13.61 24.82 7.90
C GLU A 634 -13.97 24.40 9.32
N VAL A 635 -14.40 23.15 9.47
CA VAL A 635 -14.54 22.49 10.77
C VAL A 635 -13.64 21.27 10.77
N GLU A 636 -12.62 21.26 11.61
CA GLU A 636 -11.81 20.08 11.87
C GLU A 636 -12.42 19.27 13.02
N ARG A 637 -12.67 17.98 12.76
CA ARG A 637 -13.15 17.04 13.76
C ARG A 637 -12.22 15.84 13.80
N ASN A 638 -11.51 15.66 14.92
CA ASN A 638 -10.59 14.53 15.14
C ASN A 638 -9.58 14.34 13.99
N GLY A 639 -8.95 15.42 13.49
CA GLY A 639 -7.98 15.34 12.38
C GLY A 639 -8.59 15.28 10.98
N HIS A 640 -9.93 15.32 10.84
CA HIS A 640 -10.62 15.38 9.55
C HIS A 640 -11.19 16.78 9.29
N VAL A 641 -10.75 17.41 8.20
CA VAL A 641 -11.24 18.72 7.77
C VAL A 641 -12.55 18.57 7.01
N ILE A 642 -13.61 19.22 7.49
CA ILE A 642 -14.91 19.34 6.84
C ILE A 642 -14.97 20.72 6.19
N THR A 643 -14.85 20.76 4.86
CA THR A 643 -14.89 21.99 4.06
C THR A 643 -16.32 22.39 3.64
N ALA A 644 -17.25 21.43 3.63
CA ALA A 644 -18.64 21.66 3.28
C ALA A 644 -19.46 22.11 4.50
N THR A 645 -19.38 23.39 4.84
CA THR A 645 -20.16 24.02 5.91
C THR A 645 -21.57 24.38 5.44
N ASP A 646 -22.38 23.37 5.10
CA ASP A 646 -23.81 23.60 4.89
C ASP A 646 -24.47 24.08 6.19
N SER A 647 -25.50 24.90 6.06
CA SER A 647 -26.37 25.43 7.11
C SER A 647 -26.85 24.37 8.12
N GLY A 648 -26.98 23.11 7.69
CA GLY A 648 -27.34 21.96 8.53
C GLY A 648 -26.20 21.29 9.33
N LEU A 649 -24.94 21.72 9.16
CA LEU A 649 -23.79 21.16 9.87
C LEU A 649 -23.90 21.45 11.38
N ARG A 650 -23.70 20.43 12.21
CA ARG A 650 -23.76 20.56 13.68
C ARG A 650 -22.36 20.59 14.29
N LEU A 651 -22.17 21.47 15.27
CA LEU A 651 -20.93 21.59 16.05
C LEU A 651 -20.93 20.64 17.24
N TYR A 652 -19.80 20.00 17.50
CA TYR A 652 -19.58 19.09 18.63
C TYR A 652 -18.40 19.56 19.50
N PRO A 653 -18.30 19.10 20.76
CA PRO A 653 -17.20 19.51 21.63
C PRO A 653 -15.87 18.98 21.10
N GLY A 654 -14.85 19.84 21.06
CA GLY A 654 -13.54 19.54 20.49
C GLY A 654 -13.43 19.73 18.98
N ASP A 655 -14.49 20.19 18.30
CA ASP A 655 -14.36 20.68 16.92
C ASP A 655 -13.46 21.93 16.89
N LYS A 656 -12.49 21.99 15.98
CA LYS A 656 -11.73 23.22 15.69
C LYS A 656 -12.37 23.95 14.50
N LEU A 657 -12.67 25.22 14.65
CA LEU A 657 -13.34 26.04 13.65
C LEU A 657 -12.34 27.04 13.08
N LEU A 658 -12.29 27.15 11.75
CA LEU A 658 -11.57 28.23 11.08
C LEU A 658 -12.53 29.36 10.74
N LEU A 659 -12.32 30.53 11.32
CA LEU A 659 -13.12 31.73 11.13
C LEU A 659 -12.47 32.67 10.11
N LEU A 660 -13.29 33.26 9.25
CA LEU A 660 -12.91 34.26 8.26
C LEU A 660 -13.75 35.54 8.49
N GLY A 661 -13.09 36.68 8.68
CA GLY A 661 -13.75 37.96 8.93
C GLY A 661 -12.76 39.09 9.23
N GLN A 662 -13.25 40.29 9.55
CA GLN A 662 -12.38 41.35 10.08
C GLN A 662 -11.92 41.01 11.50
N GLN A 663 -10.77 41.52 11.95
CA GLN A 663 -10.19 41.17 13.24
C GLN A 663 -11.18 41.41 14.41
N GLU A 664 -11.86 42.57 14.44
CA GLU A 664 -12.86 42.89 15.47
C GLU A 664 -14.07 41.92 15.49
N GLN A 665 -14.44 41.38 14.32
CA GLN A 665 -15.55 40.43 14.16
C GLN A 665 -15.16 39.04 14.64
N ILE A 666 -13.93 38.62 14.33
CA ILE A 666 -13.34 37.36 14.79
C ILE A 666 -13.21 37.37 16.31
N ASP A 667 -12.66 38.44 16.89
CA ASP A 667 -12.48 38.58 18.34
C ASP A 667 -13.83 38.52 19.07
N SER A 668 -14.87 39.14 18.50
CA SER A 668 -16.23 39.10 19.03
C SER A 668 -16.84 37.69 19.02
N ALA A 669 -16.59 36.92 17.96
CA ALA A 669 -17.05 35.54 17.83
C ALA A 669 -16.26 34.61 18.76
N ARG A 670 -14.94 34.77 18.84
CA ARG A 670 -14.06 34.04 19.77
C ARG A 670 -14.49 34.27 21.22
N ALA A 671 -14.71 35.52 21.62
CA ALA A 671 -15.21 35.85 22.95
C ALA A 671 -16.60 35.25 23.23
N PHE A 672 -17.44 34.99 22.22
CA PHE A 672 -18.71 34.28 22.41
C PHE A 672 -18.48 32.77 22.64
N PHE A 673 -17.54 32.16 21.92
CA PHE A 673 -17.18 30.77 22.13
C PHE A 673 -16.51 30.54 23.49
N GLU A 674 -15.69 31.49 23.95
CA GLU A 674 -14.93 31.44 25.20
C GLU A 674 -15.73 31.83 26.46
N ARG A 675 -16.62 32.84 26.41
CA ARG A 675 -17.43 33.29 27.58
C ARG A 675 -18.30 32.19 28.21
N VAL A 676 -18.66 31.16 27.46
CA VAL A 676 -19.46 30.02 27.96
C VAL A 676 -18.61 29.07 28.80
N ALA A 677 -17.28 29.07 28.63
CA ALA A 677 -16.35 28.29 29.45
C ALA A 677 -16.25 28.84 30.89
N GLU A 678 -16.30 30.17 31.07
CA GLU A 678 -16.19 30.81 32.39
C GLU A 678 -17.46 30.74 33.23
N ALA A 679 -18.64 30.67 32.59
CA ALA A 679 -19.93 30.60 33.29
C ALA A 679 -20.18 29.27 34.04
N GLN A 680 -19.40 28.22 33.74
CA GLN A 680 -19.43 26.94 34.46
C GLN A 680 -18.27 26.89 35.45
N GLY A 681 -18.42 27.58 36.58
CA GLY A 681 -17.39 27.76 37.61
C GLY A 681 -16.60 26.49 37.94
N ARG A 682 -15.35 26.45 37.46
CA ARG A 682 -14.26 25.65 38.01
C ARG A 682 -12.98 26.48 37.96
N SER A 683 -12.77 27.20 39.04
CA SER A 683 -11.50 27.78 39.45
C SER A 683 -10.60 26.69 40.02
N GLY A 684 -9.38 26.55 39.49
CA GLY A 684 -8.25 25.98 40.22
C GLY A 684 -7.50 24.86 39.50
N ASP A 685 -6.26 25.21 39.12
CA ASP A 685 -5.10 24.33 39.01
C ASP A 685 -5.01 23.43 37.75
N ASP A 686 -4.61 24.04 36.63
CA ASP A 686 -3.66 23.41 35.72
C ASP A 686 -2.68 24.50 35.24
N SER A 687 -1.40 24.22 35.47
CA SER A 687 -0.23 25.03 35.16
C SER A 687 -0.13 25.45 33.68
N PRO A 688 0.52 26.58 33.35
CA PRO A 688 0.64 27.12 31.99
C PRO A 688 1.66 26.40 31.08
N ASP A 689 1.96 25.11 31.29
CA ASP A 689 3.07 24.40 30.62
C ASP A 689 2.65 23.34 29.58
N ASP A 690 1.36 23.14 29.32
CA ASP A 690 0.86 22.24 28.26
C ASP A 690 0.27 23.02 27.07
N ASN A 691 0.83 24.19 26.76
CA ASN A 691 0.76 24.72 25.39
C ASN A 691 1.72 23.88 24.52
N GLU A 692 1.39 22.60 24.32
CA GLU A 692 1.68 22.00 23.03
C GLU A 692 1.05 22.95 22.01
N GLU A 693 1.90 23.62 21.22
CA GLU A 693 1.53 24.26 19.96
C GLU A 693 0.81 23.20 19.11
N ALA A 694 -0.47 23.01 19.41
CA ALA A 694 -1.37 22.12 18.72
C ALA A 694 -1.84 22.85 17.48
N ASP A 695 -0.87 23.11 16.59
CA ASP A 695 -1.07 23.59 15.21
C ASP A 695 -2.11 22.68 14.54
N GLY A 696 -3.38 23.05 14.68
CA GLY A 696 -4.48 22.53 13.89
C GLY A 696 -4.29 23.12 12.51
N VAL A 697 -3.49 22.46 11.67
CA VAL A 697 -3.18 22.95 10.33
C VAL A 697 -4.40 22.76 9.43
N PHE A 698 -5.25 23.80 9.37
CA PHE A 698 -6.35 23.93 8.40
C PHE A 698 -5.79 23.99 6.98
N GLY A 699 -6.44 23.33 6.02
CA GLY A 699 -5.85 23.17 4.68
C GLY A 699 -6.63 22.25 3.76
N GLY A 700 -7.96 22.29 3.82
CA GLY A 700 -8.83 21.65 2.83
C GLY A 700 -9.25 22.59 1.69
N SER A 701 -9.28 23.90 1.96
CA SER A 701 -9.85 24.93 1.10
C SER A 701 -8.76 25.87 0.57
N VAL A 702 -8.86 26.23 -0.71
CA VAL A 702 -8.00 27.20 -1.39
C VAL A 702 -8.82 28.47 -1.63
N LEU A 703 -8.21 29.63 -1.39
CA LEU A 703 -8.74 30.92 -1.79
C LEU A 703 -8.19 31.28 -3.18
N GLU A 704 -9.08 31.60 -4.11
CA GLU A 704 -8.68 32.16 -5.41
C GLU A 704 -9.43 33.47 -5.65
N THR A 705 -8.73 34.45 -6.22
CA THR A 705 -9.35 35.70 -6.67
C THR A 705 -9.72 35.55 -8.14
N PHE A 706 -10.99 35.79 -8.46
CA PHE A 706 -11.54 35.58 -9.80
C PHE A 706 -12.29 36.82 -10.28
N VAL A 707 -11.92 37.34 -11.46
CA VAL A 707 -12.61 38.51 -12.04
C VAL A 707 -13.82 38.05 -12.86
N MET A 708 -14.99 38.59 -12.55
CA MET A 708 -16.25 38.25 -13.21
C MET A 708 -16.27 38.74 -14.66
N PRO A 709 -16.34 37.86 -15.68
CA PRO A 709 -16.41 38.26 -17.08
C PRO A 709 -17.81 38.80 -17.43
N GLU A 710 -17.91 39.54 -18.54
CA GLU A 710 -19.20 39.92 -19.13
C GLU A 710 -19.95 38.67 -19.62
N CYS A 711 -21.00 38.27 -18.91
CA CYS A 711 -21.81 37.09 -19.23
C CYS A 711 -23.26 37.28 -18.75
N GLU A 712 -24.21 36.45 -19.20
CA GLU A 712 -25.63 36.52 -18.80
C GLU A 712 -25.88 36.31 -17.29
N ARG A 713 -24.84 35.91 -16.55
CA ARG A 713 -24.86 35.73 -15.10
C ARG A 713 -24.45 36.99 -14.34
N ALA A 714 -23.82 37.96 -15.01
CA ALA A 714 -23.64 39.30 -14.48
C ALA A 714 -24.98 40.05 -14.45
N GLY A 715 -25.28 40.70 -13.33
CA GLY A 715 -26.54 41.40 -13.04
C GLY A 715 -27.51 40.64 -12.11
N LYS A 716 -27.28 39.34 -11.88
CA LYS A 716 -28.08 38.49 -10.99
C LYS A 716 -27.61 38.56 -9.54
N THR A 717 -28.52 38.27 -8.59
CA THR A 717 -28.17 38.19 -7.17
C THR A 717 -27.48 36.87 -6.81
N LEU A 718 -26.69 36.84 -5.74
CA LEU A 718 -26.09 35.60 -5.23
C LEU A 718 -27.15 34.53 -4.93
N ALA A 719 -28.34 34.93 -4.44
CA ALA A 719 -29.48 34.05 -4.20
C ALA A 719 -30.04 33.41 -5.48
N GLU A 720 -30.06 34.14 -6.59
CA GLU A 720 -30.50 33.65 -7.90
C GLU A 720 -29.48 32.70 -8.53
N LEU A 721 -28.18 32.97 -8.33
CA LEU A 721 -27.10 32.22 -8.94
C LEU A 721 -26.81 30.89 -8.23
N ARG A 722 -27.16 30.77 -6.94
CA ARG A 722 -26.98 29.54 -6.13
C ARG A 722 -25.61 28.89 -6.30
N ILE A 723 -24.55 29.71 -6.35
CA ILE A 723 -23.18 29.31 -6.73
C ILE A 723 -22.70 28.12 -5.88
N SER A 724 -22.91 28.18 -4.57
CA SER A 724 -22.52 27.09 -3.66
C SER A 724 -23.22 25.76 -3.93
N GLN A 725 -24.48 25.77 -4.36
CA GLN A 725 -25.21 24.55 -4.72
C GLN A 725 -24.82 24.01 -6.09
N ALA A 726 -24.37 24.89 -7.00
CA ALA A 726 -24.01 24.54 -8.36
C ALA A 726 -22.56 24.06 -8.50
N THR A 727 -21.63 24.59 -7.70
CA THR A 727 -20.19 24.37 -7.86
C THR A 727 -19.45 24.02 -6.57
N GLY A 728 -20.13 23.98 -5.42
CA GLY A 728 -19.50 23.77 -4.10
C GLY A 728 -18.70 24.97 -3.58
N VAL A 729 -18.45 25.98 -4.42
CA VAL A 729 -17.63 27.16 -4.10
C VAL A 729 -18.43 28.23 -3.37
N ARG A 730 -17.83 28.85 -2.37
CA ARG A 730 -18.39 29.98 -1.62
C ARG A 730 -17.71 31.28 -2.01
N VAL A 731 -18.50 32.34 -2.18
CA VAL A 731 -17.98 33.70 -2.37
C VAL A 731 -17.74 34.32 -0.99
N ALA A 732 -16.47 34.55 -0.66
CA ALA A 732 -16.04 35.15 0.60
C ALA A 732 -16.02 36.68 0.55
N GLY A 733 -15.79 37.27 -0.62
CA GLY A 733 -15.74 38.73 -0.80
C GLY A 733 -15.97 39.16 -2.24
N ILE A 734 -16.43 40.40 -2.41
CA ILE A 734 -16.63 41.07 -3.70
C ILE A 734 -15.95 42.44 -3.64
N ARG A 735 -15.02 42.71 -4.55
CA ARG A 735 -14.40 44.04 -4.70
C ARG A 735 -14.89 44.68 -6.00
N ARG A 736 -15.43 45.89 -5.88
CA ARG A 736 -15.99 46.68 -6.97
C ARG A 736 -15.30 48.05 -6.99
N GLY A 737 -14.31 48.21 -7.85
CA GLY A 737 -13.48 49.41 -7.87
C GLY A 737 -12.76 49.60 -6.53
N THR A 738 -13.06 50.68 -5.80
CA THR A 738 -12.51 50.99 -4.47
C THR A 738 -13.36 50.47 -3.31
N GLU A 739 -14.57 49.96 -3.58
CA GLU A 739 -15.47 49.44 -2.55
C GLU A 739 -15.25 47.93 -2.37
N GLN A 740 -15.17 47.49 -1.12
CA GLN A 740 -14.96 46.09 -0.79
C GLN A 740 -16.04 45.57 0.13
N ILE A 741 -16.71 44.51 -0.30
CA ILE A 741 -17.82 43.85 0.39
C ILE A 741 -17.32 42.51 0.88
N VAL A 742 -17.05 42.40 2.19
CA VAL A 742 -16.66 41.15 2.86
C VAL A 742 -17.93 40.45 3.34
N ASN A 743 -18.04 39.14 3.09
CA ASN A 743 -19.21 38.32 3.42
C ASN A 743 -20.53 38.83 2.79
N PRO A 744 -20.65 38.79 1.46
CA PRO A 744 -21.79 39.37 0.76
C PRO A 744 -23.11 38.63 1.09
N ILE A 745 -24.15 39.41 1.42
CA ILE A 745 -25.50 38.89 1.64
C ILE A 745 -26.13 38.33 0.37
N SER A 746 -27.12 37.46 0.52
CA SER A 746 -27.77 36.75 -0.59
C SER A 746 -28.40 37.68 -1.63
N SER A 747 -28.78 38.90 -1.24
CA SER A 747 -29.36 39.93 -2.12
C SER A 747 -28.32 40.71 -2.93
N THR A 748 -27.03 40.54 -2.68
CA THR A 748 -25.97 41.26 -3.39
C THR A 748 -25.92 40.82 -4.86
N ARG A 749 -25.93 41.80 -5.78
CA ARG A 749 -25.80 41.58 -7.23
C ARG A 749 -24.34 41.55 -7.66
N LEU A 750 -23.99 40.55 -8.47
CA LEU A 750 -22.68 40.45 -9.12
C LEU A 750 -22.68 41.25 -10.42
N LEU A 751 -21.71 42.13 -10.63
CA LEU A 751 -21.54 42.91 -11.86
C LEU A 751 -20.34 42.39 -12.66
N ALA A 752 -20.33 42.67 -13.97
CA ALA A 752 -19.17 42.39 -14.80
C ALA A 752 -17.99 43.27 -14.35
N GLY A 753 -16.81 42.69 -14.23
CA GLY A 753 -15.63 43.35 -13.67
C GLY A 753 -15.52 43.32 -12.15
N ASP A 754 -16.51 42.78 -11.43
CA ASP A 754 -16.37 42.53 -9.99
C ASP A 754 -15.25 41.49 -9.76
N CYS A 755 -14.36 41.77 -8.81
CA CYS A 755 -13.35 40.81 -8.37
C CYS A 755 -13.93 39.98 -7.23
N LEU A 756 -13.95 38.65 -7.37
CA LEU A 756 -14.56 37.72 -6.43
C LEU A 756 -13.47 36.96 -5.69
N LEU A 757 -13.49 37.06 -4.37
CA LEU A 757 -12.71 36.17 -3.52
C LEU A 757 -13.53 34.90 -3.28
N VAL A 758 -13.10 33.78 -3.84
CA VAL A 758 -13.80 32.50 -3.77
C VAL A 758 -13.02 31.46 -2.97
N VAL A 759 -13.76 30.65 -2.21
CA VAL A 759 -13.24 29.61 -1.33
C VAL A 759 -13.82 28.27 -1.77
N GLY A 760 -12.95 27.28 -1.95
CA GLY A 760 -13.36 25.89 -2.17
C GLY A 760 -12.16 24.97 -2.31
N THR A 761 -12.41 23.68 -2.47
CA THR A 761 -11.36 22.71 -2.84
C THR A 761 -10.86 22.98 -4.27
N ILE A 762 -9.67 22.46 -4.63
CA ILE A 762 -9.10 22.61 -5.98
C ILE A 762 -10.05 22.09 -7.08
N VAL A 763 -10.84 21.06 -6.76
CA VAL A 763 -11.82 20.48 -7.69
C VAL A 763 -13.01 21.43 -7.87
N GLU A 764 -13.56 21.95 -6.78
CA GLU A 764 -14.69 22.90 -6.79
C GLU A 764 -14.32 24.21 -7.48
N LEU A 765 -13.12 24.76 -7.25
CA LEU A 765 -12.64 25.96 -7.95
C LEU A 765 -12.53 25.74 -9.46
N ARG A 766 -12.12 24.55 -9.90
CA ARG A 766 -12.09 24.19 -11.33
C ARG A 766 -13.51 24.08 -11.92
N GLU A 767 -14.44 23.51 -11.18
CA GLU A 767 -15.86 23.48 -11.56
C GLU A 767 -16.47 24.88 -11.61
N PHE A 768 -16.13 25.76 -10.66
CA PHE A 768 -16.55 27.15 -10.67
C PHE A 768 -16.02 27.91 -11.90
N ARG A 769 -14.76 27.72 -12.26
CA ARG A 769 -14.19 28.32 -13.48
C ARG A 769 -14.94 27.86 -14.73
N ASN A 770 -15.22 26.56 -14.86
CA ASN A 770 -15.99 26.02 -15.97
C ASN A 770 -17.45 26.50 -15.97
N TRP A 771 -18.05 26.60 -14.77
CA TRP A 771 -19.39 27.11 -14.58
C TRP A 771 -19.45 28.54 -15.12
N VAL A 772 -18.56 29.46 -14.70
CA VAL A 772 -18.55 30.85 -15.20
C VAL A 772 -18.35 30.92 -16.72
N VAL A 773 -17.41 30.13 -17.28
CA VAL A 773 -17.10 30.16 -18.73
C VAL A 773 -18.24 29.60 -19.60
N SER A 774 -18.99 28.60 -19.12
CA SER A 774 -20.15 28.03 -19.83
C SER A 774 -21.33 29.00 -20.02
N ALA A 775 -21.29 30.17 -19.40
CA ALA A 775 -22.33 31.20 -19.47
C ALA A 775 -22.13 32.23 -20.59
N GLY A 776 -21.00 32.18 -21.28
CA GLY A 776 -20.61 33.13 -22.34
C GLY A 776 -20.57 32.52 -23.74
N ALA A 777 -21.23 31.38 -23.95
CA ALA A 777 -21.33 30.67 -25.24
C ALA A 777 -22.74 30.70 -25.80
#